data_AF-A0A2M6Z809-F1
#
_entry.id   AF-A0A2M6Z809-F1
#
_cell.length_a   1.000
_cell.length_b   1.000
_cell.length_c   1.000
_cell.angle_alpha   90.00
_cell.angle_beta   90.00
_cell.angle_gamma   90.00
#
_symmetry.space_group_name_H-M   'P 1'
#
loop_
_entity.id
_entity.type
_entity.pdbx_description
1 polymer ?
#
loop_
_entity_poly.entity_id
_entity_poly.type
_entity_poly.pdbx_seq_one_letter_code
_entity_poly.pdbx_strand_id
1 'polypeptide(L)'
;MKKMKFILSNNSSRNLFHSKFAIVGRTMMHILLGAMIMNVSCGITNKKYSEEDKYLLSILHETWSFLDEHRSASTGFPWDCQDNGEKTNTTNIGLYLASVPVAVELGFIEKKEGLDRIEKIVNSLYRLEHRHGFLPNWISVDADADTRITPGVCAISDFNKLISGLLVCRAYFPELSDKITPLIERVDWKYLWNDNTGMAYGIDLQNDKPIGNGRIWIASDVRSAIFSSIASGKIPPEYWDKLDRPRVKTGELEWFAPGYEWGGLFMQAMDNIFLDERNTEMGASIADFAWHQIRTAKTFNLPLWGWSNCNVPGAGYTEGGFLPLNVVTPHVSALVMEYYPKHAIENLKAFELRGMRDKFVKDEKPWGFRDSYDLRCEIMAESRHTASDSIPKRVFDGRDRRYLSLDQAMLFLSIANYVEDGIVRKIYASDPFVKKGIELLKTHIRRAEGIESLCAARDNSEALSFKYSDTEVALDTAEIKVSWLWNYKTKSFISADSSFDLNNVVIRPSGGAFASCQSGRDALELEFSFPESGDGEIDAELLLPQAIDMRIYKNFVIELSGKSSVQDEAFGNLRIFLRDECGQSQLMISQPVRAEFSEMKFGPFERSGIFAQPNKIKSIMIKFWLKPWYFTAYKTNAKKGILKIRSIRFSSGVS
;
A
#
# COMPACT_ATOMS: atom_id res chain seq x y z
N MET A 1 34.88 4.35 -55.62
CA MET A 1 35.96 4.07 -54.65
C MET A 1 36.36 5.35 -53.93
N LYS A 2 36.37 5.31 -52.58
CA LYS A 2 36.95 6.28 -51.61
C LYS A 2 36.23 7.62 -51.30
N LYS A 3 35.64 7.64 -50.09
CA LYS A 3 35.71 8.64 -48.98
C LYS A 3 35.11 10.06 -49.12
N MET A 4 33.93 10.25 -48.50
CA MET A 4 33.69 10.88 -47.19
C MET A 4 34.22 12.31 -46.89
N LYS A 5 33.31 13.27 -46.59
CA LYS A 5 33.25 14.09 -45.34
C LYS A 5 32.02 15.03 -45.24
N PHE A 6 31.18 14.76 -44.23
CA PHE A 6 30.51 15.65 -43.26
C PHE A 6 30.07 17.09 -43.62
N ILE A 7 28.79 17.43 -43.39
CA ILE A 7 28.26 18.13 -42.17
C ILE A 7 26.71 18.07 -42.20
N LEU A 8 26.12 17.51 -41.14
CA LEU A 8 24.71 17.67 -40.76
C LEU A 8 24.69 18.56 -39.52
N SER A 9 23.81 19.56 -39.47
CA SER A 9 23.45 20.26 -38.23
C SER A 9 21.95 20.54 -38.17
N ASN A 10 21.38 20.17 -37.03
CA ASN A 10 20.19 20.70 -36.35
C ASN A 10 18.79 20.48 -36.97
N ASN A 11 18.10 19.49 -36.40
CA ASN A 11 16.63 19.45 -36.31
C ASN A 11 16.20 18.80 -34.97
N SER A 12 16.44 19.50 -33.86
CA SER A 12 15.99 19.10 -32.51
C SER A 12 14.80 19.92 -31.98
N SER A 13 14.33 20.94 -32.72
CA SER A 13 13.28 21.86 -32.27
C SER A 13 11.87 21.56 -32.83
N ARG A 14 11.71 20.59 -33.74
CA ARG A 14 10.39 20.23 -34.31
C ARG A 14 9.61 19.17 -33.52
N ASN A 15 10.27 18.32 -32.73
CA ASN A 15 9.59 17.24 -32.01
C ASN A 15 8.91 17.68 -30.70
N LEU A 16 9.28 18.82 -30.12
CA LEU A 16 8.62 19.37 -28.92
C LEU A 16 7.29 20.08 -29.22
N PHE A 17 7.10 20.55 -30.44
CA PHE A 17 5.87 21.27 -30.84
C PHE A 17 4.72 20.32 -31.21
N HIS A 18 5.00 19.11 -31.68
CA HIS A 18 3.97 18.12 -32.01
C HIS A 18 3.41 17.37 -30.78
N SER A 19 4.17 17.25 -29.69
CA SER A 19 3.65 16.62 -28.46
C SER A 19 2.58 17.48 -27.80
N LYS A 20 2.76 18.81 -27.69
CA LYS A 20 1.79 19.72 -27.07
C LYS A 20 0.43 19.77 -27.77
N PHE A 21 0.38 19.64 -29.10
CA PHE A 21 -0.89 19.61 -29.84
C PHE A 21 -1.58 18.23 -29.80
N ALA A 22 -0.81 17.13 -29.75
CA ALA A 22 -1.37 15.80 -29.52
C ALA A 22 -1.95 15.65 -28.09
N ILE A 23 -1.36 16.35 -27.10
CA ILE A 23 -1.80 16.39 -25.70
C ILE A 23 -3.18 17.05 -25.55
N VAL A 24 -3.41 18.22 -26.16
CA VAL A 24 -4.72 18.88 -26.13
C VAL A 24 -5.79 18.05 -26.86
N GLY A 25 -5.43 17.43 -27.99
CA GLY A 25 -6.35 16.58 -28.75
C GLY A 25 -6.79 15.31 -28.01
N ARG A 26 -5.91 14.68 -27.21
CA ARG A 26 -6.23 13.46 -26.45
C ARG A 26 -7.16 13.71 -25.27
N THR A 27 -6.94 14.77 -24.50
CA THR A 27 -7.85 15.16 -23.41
C THR A 27 -9.22 15.52 -23.97
N MET A 28 -9.27 16.24 -25.10
CA MET A 28 -10.53 16.66 -25.74
C MET A 28 -11.33 15.48 -26.35
N MET A 29 -10.66 14.43 -26.83
CA MET A 29 -11.33 13.24 -27.38
C MET A 29 -12.01 12.37 -26.31
N HIS A 30 -11.41 12.25 -25.11
CA HIS A 30 -12.03 11.53 -23.97
C HIS A 30 -13.17 12.33 -23.34
N ILE A 31 -13.08 13.67 -23.31
CA ILE A 31 -14.18 14.57 -22.90
C ILE A 31 -15.40 14.39 -23.82
N LEU A 32 -15.19 14.24 -25.13
CA LEU A 32 -16.27 14.01 -26.10
C LEU A 32 -16.92 12.62 -25.95
N LEU A 33 -16.15 11.58 -25.63
CA LEU A 33 -16.68 10.23 -25.41
C LEU A 33 -17.55 10.16 -24.15
N GLY A 34 -17.12 10.83 -23.07
CA GLY A 34 -17.92 10.97 -21.83
C GLY A 34 -19.22 11.76 -22.06
N ALA A 35 -19.21 12.80 -22.90
CA ALA A 35 -20.40 13.57 -23.23
C ALA A 35 -21.41 12.82 -24.12
N MET A 36 -20.96 11.88 -24.96
CA MET A 36 -21.82 11.16 -25.91
C MET A 36 -22.66 10.06 -25.24
N ILE A 37 -22.16 9.46 -24.14
CA ILE A 37 -22.84 8.38 -23.39
C ILE A 37 -23.99 8.95 -22.52
N MET A 38 -23.93 10.22 -22.12
CA MET A 38 -24.90 10.85 -21.22
C MET A 38 -26.31 11.08 -21.79
N ASN A 39 -26.51 10.97 -23.11
CA ASN A 39 -27.82 11.22 -23.72
C ASN A 39 -28.73 9.97 -23.79
N VAL A 40 -28.26 8.79 -23.39
CA VAL A 40 -29.04 7.55 -23.51
C VAL A 40 -28.86 6.65 -22.29
N SER A 41 -29.37 7.05 -21.12
CA SER A 41 -30.02 6.13 -20.17
C SER A 41 -30.70 6.92 -19.04
N CYS A 42 -31.85 6.45 -18.58
CA CYS A 42 -32.88 7.23 -17.91
C CYS A 42 -32.80 7.16 -16.38
N GLY A 43 -32.98 8.29 -15.68
CA GLY A 43 -33.44 8.30 -14.28
C GLY A 43 -32.71 9.23 -13.29
N ILE A 44 -32.99 10.54 -13.37
CA ILE A 44 -32.92 11.52 -12.25
C ILE A 44 -31.61 11.56 -11.44
N THR A 45 -30.61 12.26 -11.98
CA THR A 45 -30.01 13.36 -11.21
C THR A 45 -29.96 14.60 -12.12
N ASN A 46 -30.52 15.73 -11.67
CA ASN A 46 -30.29 17.04 -12.31
C ASN A 46 -28.85 17.54 -12.03
N LYS A 47 -27.91 16.63 -11.77
CA LYS A 47 -26.57 16.96 -11.33
C LYS A 47 -25.78 17.47 -12.53
N LYS A 48 -25.42 18.74 -12.48
CA LYS A 48 -24.53 19.35 -13.46
C LYS A 48 -23.09 18.98 -13.11
N TYR A 49 -22.54 18.00 -13.81
CA TYR A 49 -21.14 17.61 -13.65
C TYR A 49 -20.18 18.69 -14.16
N SER A 50 -19.16 19.00 -13.35
CA SER A 50 -18.02 19.83 -13.74
C SER A 50 -17.11 19.10 -14.75
N GLU A 51 -16.12 19.80 -15.31
CA GLU A 51 -15.12 19.15 -16.18
C GLU A 51 -14.25 18.14 -15.41
N GLU A 52 -14.01 18.39 -14.12
CA GLU A 52 -13.30 17.45 -13.25
C GLU A 52 -14.16 16.21 -12.97
N ASP A 53 -15.46 16.39 -12.74
CA ASP A 53 -16.37 15.25 -12.59
C ASP A 53 -16.43 14.41 -13.86
N LYS A 54 -16.47 15.01 -15.06
CA LYS A 54 -16.43 14.28 -16.33
C LYS A 54 -15.13 13.50 -16.50
N TYR A 55 -14.01 14.09 -16.09
CA TYR A 55 -12.72 13.40 -16.06
C TYR A 55 -12.78 12.16 -15.17
N LEU A 56 -13.31 12.30 -13.95
CA LEU A 56 -13.47 11.20 -12.99
C LEU A 56 -14.47 10.13 -13.47
N LEU A 57 -15.59 10.53 -14.07
CA LEU A 57 -16.55 9.62 -14.70
C LEU A 57 -15.92 8.79 -15.82
N SER A 58 -14.98 9.37 -16.58
CA SER A 58 -14.25 8.61 -17.59
C SER A 58 -13.36 7.53 -16.96
N ILE A 59 -12.73 7.81 -15.80
CA ILE A 59 -11.96 6.80 -15.07
C ILE A 59 -12.89 5.71 -14.55
N LEU A 60 -14.05 6.08 -13.98
CA LEU A 60 -15.06 5.13 -13.51
C LEU A 60 -15.50 4.15 -14.60
N HIS A 61 -15.80 4.65 -15.80
CA HIS A 61 -16.24 3.83 -16.92
C HIS A 61 -15.16 2.81 -17.37
N GLU A 62 -13.90 3.24 -17.41
CA GLU A 62 -12.80 2.36 -17.80
C GLU A 62 -12.45 1.33 -16.72
N THR A 63 -12.41 1.75 -15.46
CA THR A 63 -12.22 0.82 -14.35
C THR A 63 -13.39 -0.16 -14.23
N TRP A 64 -14.63 0.25 -14.50
CA TRP A 64 -15.75 -0.67 -14.63
C TRP A 64 -15.56 -1.66 -15.77
N SER A 65 -15.06 -1.21 -16.94
CA SER A 65 -14.79 -2.10 -18.08
C SER A 65 -13.82 -3.22 -17.69
N PHE A 66 -12.81 -2.92 -16.86
CA PHE A 66 -11.94 -3.94 -16.29
C PHE A 66 -12.69 -4.95 -15.41
N LEU A 67 -13.43 -4.45 -14.41
CA LEU A 67 -14.17 -5.27 -13.45
C LEU A 67 -15.24 -6.15 -14.15
N ASP A 68 -15.84 -5.63 -15.21
CA ASP A 68 -16.83 -6.34 -16.01
C ASP A 68 -16.20 -7.49 -16.83
N GLU A 69 -15.05 -7.24 -17.46
CA GLU A 69 -14.41 -8.22 -18.35
C GLU A 69 -13.69 -9.34 -17.58
N HIS A 70 -13.08 -9.03 -16.44
CA HIS A 70 -12.20 -9.96 -15.73
C HIS A 70 -12.92 -10.68 -14.60
N ARG A 71 -13.91 -11.48 -15.01
CA ARG A 71 -14.69 -12.32 -14.11
C ARG A 71 -14.94 -13.68 -14.74
N SER A 72 -15.03 -14.69 -13.90
CA SER A 72 -15.32 -16.04 -14.34
C SER A 72 -16.73 -16.15 -14.89
N ALA A 73 -16.83 -16.69 -16.11
CA ALA A 73 -18.11 -17.02 -16.71
C ALA A 73 -18.83 -18.17 -15.99
N SER A 74 -18.15 -19.01 -15.20
CA SER A 74 -18.80 -20.12 -14.49
C SER A 74 -19.30 -19.71 -13.11
N THR A 75 -18.49 -19.02 -12.32
CA THR A 75 -18.83 -18.62 -10.94
C THR A 75 -19.37 -17.20 -10.82
N GLY A 76 -19.05 -16.32 -11.76
CA GLY A 76 -19.25 -14.88 -11.64
C GLY A 76 -18.20 -14.16 -10.79
N PHE A 77 -17.27 -14.88 -10.14
CA PHE A 77 -16.25 -14.26 -9.31
C PHE A 77 -15.26 -13.42 -10.13
N PRO A 78 -14.85 -12.23 -9.64
CA PRO A 78 -13.79 -11.46 -10.26
C PRO A 78 -12.47 -12.23 -10.20
N TRP A 79 -11.64 -12.10 -11.21
CA TRP A 79 -10.27 -12.61 -11.20
C TRP A 79 -9.40 -11.77 -10.25
N ASP A 80 -8.22 -12.26 -9.88
CA ASP A 80 -7.30 -11.47 -9.05
C ASP A 80 -6.66 -10.31 -9.83
N CYS A 81 -6.28 -10.58 -11.08
CA CYS A 81 -5.79 -9.60 -12.03
C CYS A 81 -6.11 -10.04 -13.46
N GLN A 82 -5.78 -9.20 -14.45
CA GLN A 82 -6.02 -9.50 -15.86
C GLN A 82 -5.30 -10.78 -16.36
N ASP A 83 -4.14 -11.11 -15.77
CA ASP A 83 -3.31 -12.25 -16.19
C ASP A 83 -3.62 -13.54 -15.42
N ASN A 84 -4.44 -13.48 -14.35
CA ASN A 84 -4.68 -14.61 -13.44
C ASN A 84 -6.18 -14.91 -13.26
N GLY A 85 -6.72 -15.70 -14.19
CA GLY A 85 -8.10 -16.18 -14.17
C GLY A 85 -8.31 -17.51 -13.47
N GLU A 86 -7.40 -17.97 -12.60
CA GLU A 86 -7.56 -19.25 -11.88
C GLU A 86 -8.07 -19.05 -10.45
N LYS A 87 -7.69 -17.94 -9.80
CA LYS A 87 -7.99 -17.68 -8.39
C LYS A 87 -8.46 -16.25 -8.16
N THR A 88 -9.12 -16.09 -7.03
CA THR A 88 -9.55 -14.82 -6.46
C THR A 88 -9.45 -14.88 -4.93
N ASN A 89 -9.76 -13.78 -4.26
CA ASN A 89 -9.90 -13.72 -2.82
C ASN A 89 -11.24 -13.09 -2.43
N THR A 90 -11.60 -13.23 -1.16
CA THR A 90 -12.86 -12.71 -0.60
C THR A 90 -12.94 -11.18 -0.62
N THR A 91 -11.80 -10.48 -0.61
CA THR A 91 -11.74 -9.02 -0.77
C THR A 91 -12.20 -8.59 -2.16
N ASN A 92 -11.65 -9.21 -3.21
CA ASN A 92 -12.02 -8.95 -4.60
C ASN A 92 -13.51 -9.21 -4.83
N ILE A 93 -14.03 -10.36 -4.36
CA ILE A 93 -15.45 -10.69 -4.47
C ILE A 93 -16.31 -9.62 -3.77
N GLY A 94 -15.94 -9.23 -2.55
CA GLY A 94 -16.66 -8.23 -1.78
C GLY A 94 -16.70 -6.85 -2.43
N LEU A 95 -15.57 -6.36 -2.91
CA LEU A 95 -15.50 -5.06 -3.56
C LEU A 95 -16.18 -5.07 -4.94
N TYR A 96 -16.12 -6.18 -5.69
CA TYR A 96 -16.89 -6.33 -6.93
C TYR A 96 -18.39 -6.33 -6.66
N LEU A 97 -18.86 -7.06 -5.64
CA LEU A 97 -20.27 -7.03 -5.21
C LEU A 97 -20.72 -5.62 -4.89
N ALA A 98 -19.91 -4.83 -4.18
CA ALA A 98 -20.22 -3.42 -3.90
C ALA A 98 -20.21 -2.54 -5.17
N SER A 99 -19.41 -2.89 -6.18
CA SER A 99 -19.29 -2.13 -7.43
C SER A 99 -20.50 -2.31 -8.34
N VAL A 100 -21.19 -3.45 -8.30
CA VAL A 100 -22.34 -3.73 -9.19
C VAL A 100 -23.50 -2.74 -8.99
N PRO A 101 -24.02 -2.49 -7.77
CA PRO A 101 -25.03 -1.44 -7.54
C PRO A 101 -24.61 -0.06 -8.03
N VAL A 102 -23.36 0.32 -7.81
CA VAL A 102 -22.82 1.61 -8.25
C VAL A 102 -22.80 1.71 -9.78
N ALA A 103 -22.42 0.63 -10.47
CA ALA A 103 -22.45 0.59 -11.93
C ALA A 103 -23.88 0.68 -12.50
N VAL A 104 -24.88 0.15 -11.79
CA VAL A 104 -26.30 0.35 -12.14
C VAL A 104 -26.70 1.81 -11.98
N GLU A 105 -26.38 2.43 -10.85
CA GLU A 105 -26.71 3.84 -10.58
C GLU A 105 -26.00 4.82 -11.52
N LEU A 106 -24.78 4.50 -11.95
CA LEU A 106 -24.04 5.25 -12.98
C LEU A 106 -24.55 4.98 -14.41
N GLY A 107 -25.48 4.03 -14.59
CA GLY A 107 -26.04 3.66 -15.89
C GLY A 107 -25.10 2.86 -16.79
N PHE A 108 -24.05 2.25 -16.23
CA PHE A 108 -23.11 1.40 -16.99
C PHE A 108 -23.68 0.02 -17.32
N ILE A 109 -24.59 -0.47 -16.49
CA ILE A 109 -25.35 -1.72 -16.71
C ILE A 109 -26.80 -1.53 -16.29
N GLU A 110 -27.70 -2.36 -16.83
CA GLU A 110 -29.10 -2.34 -16.42
C GLU A 110 -29.29 -2.97 -15.03
N LYS A 111 -30.31 -2.54 -14.28
CA LYS A 111 -30.62 -3.10 -12.96
C LYS A 111 -30.83 -4.62 -12.99
N LYS A 112 -31.50 -5.15 -14.02
CA LYS A 112 -31.71 -6.59 -14.20
C LYS A 112 -30.38 -7.33 -14.39
N GLU A 113 -29.48 -6.77 -15.20
CA GLU A 113 -28.16 -7.34 -15.41
C GLU A 113 -27.35 -7.37 -14.09
N GLY A 114 -27.42 -6.31 -13.30
CA GLY A 114 -26.81 -6.25 -11.98
C GLY A 114 -27.35 -7.33 -11.03
N LEU A 115 -28.67 -7.52 -11.01
CA LEU A 115 -29.35 -8.57 -10.23
C LEU A 115 -28.85 -9.97 -10.62
N ASP A 116 -28.86 -10.29 -11.91
CA ASP A 116 -28.45 -11.60 -12.43
C ASP A 116 -26.97 -11.91 -12.10
N ARG A 117 -26.10 -10.90 -12.16
CA ARG A 117 -24.68 -11.02 -11.79
C ARG A 117 -24.49 -11.34 -10.32
N ILE A 118 -25.18 -10.63 -9.43
CA ILE A 118 -25.08 -10.85 -7.98
C ILE A 118 -25.66 -12.19 -7.60
N GLU A 119 -26.82 -12.57 -8.16
CA GLU A 119 -27.43 -13.87 -7.91
C GLU A 119 -26.48 -15.02 -8.26
N LYS A 120 -25.76 -14.91 -9.39
CA LYS A 120 -24.76 -15.90 -9.79
C LYS A 120 -23.61 -16.03 -8.78
N ILE A 121 -23.08 -14.91 -8.30
CA ILE A 121 -22.02 -14.90 -7.28
C ILE A 121 -22.53 -15.52 -5.98
N VAL A 122 -23.71 -15.12 -5.52
CA VAL A 122 -24.35 -15.64 -4.30
C VAL A 122 -24.54 -17.16 -4.40
N ASN A 123 -25.05 -17.67 -5.52
CA ASN A 123 -25.18 -19.10 -5.77
C ASN A 123 -23.82 -19.83 -5.77
N SER A 124 -22.75 -19.17 -6.24
CA SER A 124 -21.40 -19.73 -6.20
C SER A 124 -20.81 -19.75 -4.79
N LEU A 125 -21.06 -18.73 -3.96
CA LEU A 125 -20.63 -18.69 -2.56
C LEU A 125 -21.25 -19.81 -1.70
N TYR A 126 -22.44 -20.30 -2.07
CA TYR A 126 -23.09 -21.44 -1.40
C TYR A 126 -22.40 -22.79 -1.67
N ARG A 127 -21.62 -22.92 -2.75
CA ARG A 127 -20.91 -24.16 -3.09
C ARG A 127 -19.58 -24.31 -2.36
N LEU A 128 -19.04 -23.22 -1.81
CA LEU A 128 -17.74 -23.21 -1.16
C LEU A 128 -17.81 -23.85 0.23
N GLU A 129 -16.88 -24.75 0.53
CA GLU A 129 -16.70 -25.24 1.90
C GLU A 129 -16.26 -24.08 2.80
N HIS A 130 -16.79 -24.04 4.01
CA HIS A 130 -16.49 -23.01 4.99
C HIS A 130 -16.36 -23.61 6.39
N ARG A 131 -15.66 -22.91 7.27
CA ARG A 131 -15.59 -23.25 8.69
C ARG A 131 -16.12 -22.10 9.51
N HIS A 132 -17.15 -22.33 10.31
CA HIS A 132 -17.85 -21.27 11.08
C HIS A 132 -18.30 -20.08 10.21
N GLY A 133 -18.64 -20.36 8.94
CA GLY A 133 -19.00 -19.36 7.93
C GLY A 133 -17.83 -18.64 7.27
N PHE A 134 -16.59 -18.82 7.75
CA PHE A 134 -15.38 -18.25 7.16
C PHE A 134 -14.90 -19.06 5.95
N LEU A 135 -14.47 -18.34 4.91
CA LEU A 135 -13.97 -18.90 3.65
C LEU A 135 -12.44 -18.81 3.57
N PRO A 136 -11.78 -19.67 2.79
CA PRO A 136 -10.35 -19.57 2.54
C PRO A 136 -9.96 -18.25 1.86
N ASN A 137 -8.74 -17.79 2.14
CA ASN A 137 -8.19 -16.55 1.57
C ASN A 137 -8.13 -16.60 0.03
N TRP A 138 -7.74 -17.75 -0.53
CA TRP A 138 -7.71 -17.96 -1.97
C TRP A 138 -8.80 -18.94 -2.38
N ILE A 139 -9.60 -18.54 -3.37
CA ILE A 139 -10.76 -19.27 -3.88
C ILE A 139 -10.56 -19.49 -5.37
N SER A 140 -10.86 -20.69 -5.87
CA SER A 140 -10.90 -20.95 -7.31
C SER A 140 -12.05 -20.18 -7.96
N VAL A 141 -11.80 -19.59 -9.13
CA VAL A 141 -12.87 -18.96 -9.92
C VAL A 141 -13.59 -19.96 -10.84
N ASP A 142 -13.13 -21.21 -10.90
CA ASP A 142 -13.79 -22.29 -11.63
C ASP A 142 -14.87 -22.96 -10.76
N ALA A 143 -16.05 -23.19 -11.34
CA ALA A 143 -17.20 -23.75 -10.64
C ALA A 143 -17.07 -25.26 -10.40
N ASP A 144 -16.26 -25.96 -11.20
CA ASP A 144 -16.00 -27.39 -11.09
C ASP A 144 -14.76 -27.71 -10.23
N ALA A 145 -14.08 -26.67 -9.73
CA ALA A 145 -12.93 -26.85 -8.86
C ALA A 145 -13.32 -27.46 -7.52
N ASP A 146 -12.36 -28.15 -6.92
CA ASP A 146 -12.48 -28.68 -5.57
C ASP A 146 -12.71 -27.53 -4.58
N THR A 147 -13.88 -27.52 -3.95
CA THR A 147 -14.29 -26.48 -3.00
C THR A 147 -13.82 -26.77 -1.58
N ARG A 148 -13.06 -27.86 -1.37
CA ARG A 148 -12.58 -28.23 -0.05
C ARG A 148 -11.62 -27.20 0.53
N ILE A 149 -11.65 -27.06 1.85
CA ILE A 149 -10.71 -26.20 2.57
C ILE A 149 -9.28 -26.69 2.32
N THR A 150 -8.46 -25.82 1.72
CA THR A 150 -7.03 -26.03 1.55
C THR A 150 -6.25 -25.53 2.79
N PRO A 151 -5.04 -26.05 3.06
CA PRO A 151 -4.18 -25.53 4.12
C PRO A 151 -3.96 -24.02 3.98
N GLY A 152 -4.17 -23.28 5.07
CA GLY A 152 -4.03 -21.83 5.08
C GLY A 152 -4.82 -21.17 6.20
N VAL A 153 -4.61 -19.86 6.33
CA VAL A 153 -5.31 -19.00 7.27
C VAL A 153 -6.39 -18.24 6.50
N CYS A 154 -7.60 -18.15 7.07
CA CYS A 154 -8.54 -17.09 6.72
C CYS A 154 -8.22 -15.89 7.59
N ALA A 155 -7.62 -14.86 6.99
CA ALA A 155 -7.39 -13.59 7.66
C ALA A 155 -8.66 -12.74 7.58
N ILE A 156 -9.09 -12.17 8.70
CA ILE A 156 -10.29 -11.33 8.71
C ILE A 156 -10.10 -10.04 7.89
N SER A 157 -8.84 -9.62 7.66
CA SER A 157 -8.50 -8.50 6.76
C SER A 157 -8.98 -8.76 5.35
N ASP A 158 -8.76 -9.97 4.84
CA ASP A 158 -9.15 -10.32 3.49
C ASP A 158 -10.67 -10.63 3.42
N PHE A 159 -11.18 -11.32 4.44
CA PHE A 159 -12.57 -11.81 4.48
C PHE A 159 -13.63 -10.71 4.60
N ASN A 160 -13.37 -9.66 5.38
CA ASN A 160 -14.45 -8.77 5.82
C ASN A 160 -15.15 -7.99 4.70
N LYS A 161 -14.47 -7.71 3.58
CA LYS A 161 -15.08 -6.99 2.46
C LYS A 161 -16.13 -7.80 1.73
N LEU A 162 -16.07 -9.14 1.80
CA LEU A 162 -17.17 -9.98 1.31
C LEU A 162 -18.48 -9.63 2.03
N ILE A 163 -18.42 -9.46 3.35
CA ILE A 163 -19.59 -9.09 4.16
C ILE A 163 -20.05 -7.67 3.83
N SER A 164 -19.12 -6.72 3.68
CA SER A 164 -19.46 -5.36 3.24
C SER A 164 -20.18 -5.35 1.89
N GLY A 165 -19.66 -6.08 0.89
CA GLY A 165 -20.25 -6.20 -0.44
C GLY A 165 -21.63 -6.87 -0.43
N LEU A 166 -21.81 -7.94 0.35
CA LEU A 166 -23.10 -8.59 0.52
C LEU A 166 -24.14 -7.66 1.16
N LEU A 167 -23.75 -6.87 2.17
CA LEU A 167 -24.61 -5.88 2.81
C LEU A 167 -25.02 -4.76 1.83
N VAL A 168 -24.09 -4.26 1.01
CA VAL A 168 -24.40 -3.30 -0.07
C VAL A 168 -25.41 -3.91 -1.06
N CYS A 169 -25.19 -5.16 -1.49
CA CYS A 169 -26.10 -5.85 -2.41
C CYS A 169 -27.47 -6.09 -1.80
N ARG A 170 -27.56 -6.51 -0.54
CA ARG A 170 -28.84 -6.75 0.16
C ARG A 170 -29.64 -5.45 0.32
N ALA A 171 -28.96 -4.35 0.62
CA ALA A 171 -29.57 -3.03 0.70
C ALA A 171 -30.15 -2.56 -0.64
N TYR A 172 -29.44 -2.81 -1.73
CA TYR A 172 -29.80 -2.30 -3.05
C TYR A 172 -30.76 -3.21 -3.84
N PHE A 173 -30.59 -4.52 -3.72
CA PHE A 173 -31.38 -5.57 -4.37
C PHE A 173 -32.16 -6.38 -3.32
N PRO A 174 -33.26 -5.85 -2.77
CA PRO A 174 -34.08 -6.55 -1.78
C PRO A 174 -34.61 -7.90 -2.31
N GLU A 175 -34.71 -8.08 -3.63
CA GLU A 175 -35.08 -9.33 -4.30
C GLU A 175 -34.12 -10.50 -3.97
N LEU A 176 -32.87 -10.22 -3.60
CA LEU A 176 -31.88 -11.22 -3.21
C LEU A 176 -31.71 -11.34 -1.69
N SER A 177 -32.49 -10.62 -0.89
CA SER A 177 -32.32 -10.57 0.57
C SER A 177 -32.37 -11.95 1.22
N ASP A 178 -33.29 -12.82 0.79
CA ASP A 178 -33.45 -14.17 1.34
C ASP A 178 -32.26 -15.09 1.01
N LYS A 179 -31.52 -14.81 -0.07
CA LYS A 179 -30.32 -15.55 -0.47
C LYS A 179 -29.05 -14.95 0.13
N ILE A 180 -29.01 -13.65 0.35
CA ILE A 180 -27.83 -12.97 0.89
C ILE A 180 -27.77 -13.10 2.42
N THR A 181 -28.92 -13.01 3.10
CA THR A 181 -28.98 -13.02 4.57
C THR A 181 -28.33 -14.24 5.20
N PRO A 182 -28.56 -15.49 4.73
CA PRO A 182 -27.90 -16.66 5.30
C PRO A 182 -26.37 -16.66 5.13
N LEU A 183 -25.84 -16.04 4.06
CA LEU A 183 -24.39 -15.91 3.86
C LEU A 183 -23.75 -14.94 4.85
N ILE A 184 -24.48 -13.91 5.28
CA ILE A 184 -24.03 -12.96 6.31
C ILE A 184 -24.16 -13.60 7.69
N GLU A 185 -25.30 -14.23 7.98
CA GLU A 185 -25.62 -14.77 9.32
C GLU A 185 -24.84 -16.03 9.67
N ARG A 186 -24.37 -16.81 8.69
CA ARG A 186 -23.56 -18.01 8.95
C ARG A 186 -22.17 -17.70 9.52
N VAL A 187 -21.70 -16.45 9.43
CA VAL A 187 -20.38 -16.06 9.95
C VAL A 187 -20.42 -15.97 11.46
N ASP A 188 -19.79 -16.93 12.13
CA ASP A 188 -19.74 -16.95 13.58
C ASP A 188 -18.58 -16.09 14.12
N TRP A 189 -18.82 -14.78 14.17
CA TRP A 189 -17.87 -13.83 14.76
C TRP A 189 -17.51 -14.14 16.22
N LYS A 190 -18.39 -14.83 16.96
CA LYS A 190 -18.12 -15.21 18.36
C LYS A 190 -16.99 -16.23 18.45
N TYR A 191 -16.81 -17.08 17.43
CA TYR A 191 -15.74 -18.07 17.38
C TYR A 191 -14.33 -17.45 17.44
N LEU A 192 -14.17 -16.24 16.86
CA LEU A 192 -12.91 -15.50 16.90
C LEU A 192 -12.72 -14.67 18.18
N TRP A 193 -13.71 -14.64 19.06
CA TRP A 193 -13.72 -13.78 20.25
C TRP A 193 -13.25 -14.50 21.51
N ASN A 194 -12.38 -13.83 22.27
CA ASN A 194 -11.97 -14.26 23.59
C ASN A 194 -12.17 -13.10 24.59
N ASP A 195 -12.84 -13.34 25.71
CA ASP A 195 -13.15 -12.27 26.69
C ASP A 195 -11.89 -11.69 27.36
N ASN A 196 -10.79 -12.45 27.43
CA ASN A 196 -9.55 -12.03 28.07
C ASN A 196 -8.59 -11.36 27.08
N THR A 197 -8.48 -11.87 25.85
CA THR A 197 -7.49 -11.39 24.88
C THR A 197 -8.08 -10.47 23.83
N GLY A 198 -9.36 -10.59 23.49
CA GLY A 198 -10.02 -9.86 22.40
C GLY A 198 -10.24 -10.73 21.15
N MET A 199 -10.30 -10.11 19.98
CA MET A 199 -10.61 -10.78 18.71
C MET A 199 -9.34 -11.31 18.01
N ALA A 200 -9.34 -12.58 17.67
CA ALA A 200 -8.34 -13.20 16.80
C ALA A 200 -8.33 -12.53 15.40
N TYR A 201 -7.17 -12.47 14.75
CA TYR A 201 -7.07 -11.86 13.41
C TYR A 201 -7.45 -12.84 12.28
N GLY A 202 -7.70 -14.10 12.61
CA GLY A 202 -8.05 -15.11 11.62
C GLY A 202 -8.30 -16.49 12.20
N ILE A 203 -8.52 -17.45 11.32
CA ILE A 203 -8.73 -18.86 11.65
C ILE A 203 -7.84 -19.75 10.78
N ASP A 204 -7.17 -20.72 11.41
CA ASP A 204 -6.63 -21.90 10.74
C ASP A 204 -7.82 -22.76 10.31
N LEU A 205 -8.18 -22.66 9.04
CA LEU A 205 -9.35 -23.36 8.53
C LEU A 205 -9.15 -24.87 8.49
N GLN A 206 -7.91 -25.39 8.49
CA GLN A 206 -7.68 -26.83 8.49
C GLN A 206 -7.80 -27.41 9.89
N ASN A 207 -7.21 -26.73 10.87
CA ASN A 207 -7.13 -27.21 12.25
C ASN A 207 -8.28 -26.73 13.17
N ASP A 208 -9.20 -25.91 12.64
CA ASP A 208 -10.31 -25.31 13.41
C ASP A 208 -9.79 -24.56 14.63
N LYS A 209 -8.93 -23.57 14.38
CA LYS A 209 -8.24 -22.87 15.46
C LYS A 209 -8.16 -21.37 15.17
N PRO A 210 -8.66 -20.49 16.07
CA PRO A 210 -8.40 -19.06 15.98
C PRO A 210 -6.90 -18.78 16.06
N ILE A 211 -6.43 -17.83 15.25
CA ILE A 211 -5.04 -17.40 15.20
C ILE A 211 -4.96 -15.92 15.58
N GLY A 212 -4.05 -15.61 16.51
CA GLY A 212 -3.76 -14.26 16.95
C GLY A 212 -4.13 -14.01 18.40
N ASN A 213 -3.52 -12.96 18.97
CA ASN A 213 -3.56 -12.69 20.40
C ASN A 213 -4.47 -11.50 20.76
N GLY A 214 -5.50 -11.21 19.97
CA GLY A 214 -6.54 -10.25 20.35
C GLY A 214 -6.21 -8.76 20.19
N ARG A 215 -5.02 -8.43 19.68
CA ARG A 215 -4.59 -7.07 19.35
C ARG A 215 -4.93 -6.73 17.91
N ILE A 216 -5.86 -5.80 17.75
CA ILE A 216 -6.30 -5.28 16.45
C ILE A 216 -6.11 -3.76 16.46
N TRP A 217 -5.55 -3.22 15.40
CA TRP A 217 -5.31 -1.79 15.23
C TRP A 217 -6.53 -1.10 14.64
N ILE A 218 -6.84 0.11 15.12
CA ILE A 218 -7.91 0.90 14.50
C ILE A 218 -7.54 1.27 13.07
N ALA A 219 -6.29 1.62 12.80
CA ALA A 219 -5.83 2.09 11.50
C ALA A 219 -5.49 0.92 10.54
N SER A 220 -6.33 -0.10 10.48
CA SER A 220 -6.16 -1.29 9.65
C SER A 220 -7.40 -1.58 8.79
N ASP A 221 -7.22 -2.41 7.77
CA ASP A 221 -8.24 -2.91 6.85
C ASP A 221 -9.24 -3.90 7.48
N VAL A 222 -9.11 -4.16 8.79
CA VAL A 222 -10.01 -5.03 9.55
C VAL A 222 -11.13 -4.29 10.30
N ARG A 223 -11.20 -2.95 10.26
CA ARG A 223 -12.23 -2.20 11.01
C ARG A 223 -13.66 -2.67 10.68
N SER A 224 -13.92 -3.00 9.42
CA SER A 224 -15.20 -3.51 8.93
C SER A 224 -15.52 -4.90 9.49
N ALA A 225 -14.50 -5.71 9.80
CA ALA A 225 -14.66 -6.98 10.50
C ALA A 225 -15.13 -6.74 11.94
N ILE A 226 -14.50 -5.78 12.65
CA ILE A 226 -14.87 -5.41 14.02
C ILE A 226 -16.27 -4.80 14.04
N PHE A 227 -16.56 -3.89 13.11
CA PHE A 227 -17.89 -3.31 12.91
C PHE A 227 -18.94 -4.41 12.72
N SER A 228 -18.71 -5.36 11.81
CA SER A 228 -19.65 -6.46 11.54
C SER A 228 -19.83 -7.39 12.74
N SER A 229 -18.76 -7.65 13.49
CA SER A 229 -18.81 -8.44 14.72
C SER A 229 -19.67 -7.78 15.80
N ILE A 230 -19.59 -6.45 15.93
CA ILE A 230 -20.40 -5.67 16.89
C ILE A 230 -21.85 -5.56 16.39
N ALA A 231 -22.06 -5.24 15.12
CA ALA A 231 -23.38 -5.11 14.52
C ALA A 231 -24.20 -6.43 14.60
N SER A 232 -23.53 -7.58 14.44
CA SER A 232 -24.14 -8.90 14.63
C SER A 232 -24.52 -9.20 16.09
N GLY A 233 -24.04 -8.40 17.06
CA GLY A 233 -24.27 -8.60 18.49
C GLY A 233 -23.43 -9.74 19.09
N LYS A 234 -22.40 -10.21 18.38
CA LYS A 234 -21.56 -11.34 18.81
C LYS A 234 -20.42 -10.91 19.74
N ILE A 235 -19.97 -9.65 19.63
CA ILE A 235 -18.95 -9.06 20.49
C ILE A 235 -19.42 -7.70 21.06
N PRO A 236 -18.91 -7.29 22.24
CA PRO A 236 -19.29 -6.03 22.88
C PRO A 236 -18.81 -4.77 22.12
N PRO A 237 -19.61 -3.69 22.03
CA PRO A 237 -19.21 -2.45 21.37
C PRO A 237 -17.99 -1.77 22.03
N GLU A 238 -17.78 -1.98 23.34
CA GLU A 238 -16.62 -1.48 24.10
C GLU A 238 -15.29 -2.01 23.56
N TYR A 239 -15.29 -3.09 22.76
CA TYR A 239 -14.07 -3.55 22.11
C TYR A 239 -13.52 -2.54 21.10
N TRP A 240 -14.37 -1.69 20.49
CA TRP A 240 -13.93 -0.62 19.60
C TRP A 240 -12.99 0.37 20.30
N ASP A 241 -13.21 0.63 21.58
CA ASP A 241 -12.34 1.51 22.38
C ASP A 241 -10.99 0.86 22.67
N LYS A 242 -10.93 -0.48 22.70
CA LYS A 242 -9.72 -1.27 22.98
C LYS A 242 -8.82 -1.46 21.76
N LEU A 243 -9.26 -1.05 20.56
CA LEU A 243 -8.43 -1.11 19.35
C LEU A 243 -7.14 -0.28 19.52
N ASP A 244 -6.02 -0.85 19.09
CA ASP A 244 -4.71 -0.23 19.21
C ASP A 244 -4.65 1.05 18.35
N ARG A 245 -4.16 2.13 18.97
CA ARG A 245 -4.05 3.49 18.40
C ARG A 245 -2.62 4.02 18.47
N PRO A 246 -1.60 3.28 17.98
CA PRO A 246 -0.23 3.78 17.93
C PRO A 246 -0.20 5.06 17.10
N ARG A 247 0.49 6.10 17.55
CA ARG A 247 0.53 7.40 16.86
C ARG A 247 1.89 7.67 16.24
N VAL A 248 1.86 8.28 15.06
CA VAL A 248 2.98 8.75 14.27
C VAL A 248 2.85 10.27 14.20
N LYS A 249 3.92 11.00 14.50
CA LYS A 249 3.93 12.48 14.57
C LYS A 249 5.03 13.07 13.70
N THR A 250 4.69 14.10 12.93
CA THR A 250 5.66 14.93 12.19
C THR A 250 5.20 16.38 12.10
N GLY A 251 5.97 17.27 12.75
CA GLY A 251 5.57 18.67 12.90
C GLY A 251 4.18 18.77 13.53
N GLU A 252 3.24 19.37 12.82
CA GLU A 252 1.85 19.54 13.23
C GLU A 252 0.93 18.36 12.86
N LEU A 253 1.43 17.39 12.09
CA LEU A 253 0.65 16.25 11.64
C LEU A 253 0.76 15.09 12.63
N GLU A 254 -0.37 14.44 12.89
CA GLU A 254 -0.44 13.24 13.70
C GLU A 254 -1.47 12.26 13.15
N TRP A 255 -1.05 11.02 12.91
CA TRP A 255 -1.95 9.95 12.46
C TRP A 255 -1.69 8.66 13.23
N PHE A 256 -2.61 7.71 13.13
CA PHE A 256 -2.41 6.38 13.66
C PHE A 256 -1.50 5.55 12.74
N ALA A 257 -0.56 4.79 13.29
CA ALA A 257 0.29 3.92 12.48
C ALA A 257 -0.57 2.88 11.74
N PRO A 258 -0.41 2.71 10.42
CA PRO A 258 -1.27 1.82 9.64
C PRO A 258 -1.04 0.36 10.04
N GLY A 259 -2.10 -0.34 10.44
CA GLY A 259 -2.06 -1.72 10.91
C GLY A 259 -0.94 -1.96 11.91
N TYR A 260 -0.11 -2.94 11.60
CA TYR A 260 1.08 -3.32 12.35
C TYR A 260 2.31 -2.43 12.03
N GLU A 261 2.07 -1.13 11.76
CA GLU A 261 3.00 -0.08 11.33
C GLU A 261 3.35 -0.04 9.82
N TRP A 262 2.63 -0.81 8.98
CA TRP A 262 2.94 -0.94 7.54
C TRP A 262 1.69 -1.03 6.67
N GLY A 263 1.88 -1.13 5.35
CA GLY A 263 0.79 -1.32 4.38
C GLY A 263 0.27 -0.02 3.76
N GLY A 264 0.54 1.12 4.40
CA GLY A 264 0.30 2.45 3.83
C GLY A 264 -1.16 2.88 3.92
N LEU A 265 -1.58 3.72 2.97
CA LEU A 265 -2.84 4.48 3.14
C LEU A 265 -4.08 3.59 3.03
N PHE A 266 -4.08 2.54 2.21
CA PHE A 266 -5.28 1.68 2.08
C PHE A 266 -5.69 1.03 3.40
N MET A 267 -4.71 0.68 4.27
CA MET A 267 -4.98 0.17 5.62
C MET A 267 -5.86 1.12 6.43
N GLN A 268 -5.76 2.43 6.20
CA GLN A 268 -6.58 3.42 6.88
C GLN A 268 -7.81 3.81 6.09
N ALA A 269 -7.75 3.87 4.77
CA ALA A 269 -8.80 4.52 3.98
C ALA A 269 -9.79 3.54 3.32
N MET A 270 -9.46 2.25 3.17
CA MET A 270 -10.32 1.30 2.46
C MET A 270 -11.69 1.15 3.13
N ASP A 271 -11.76 1.11 4.46
CA ASP A 271 -13.01 0.96 5.19
C ASP A 271 -13.90 2.21 5.11
N ASN A 272 -13.29 3.38 4.85
CA ASN A 272 -14.01 4.64 4.64
C ASN A 272 -14.79 4.67 3.30
N ILE A 273 -14.59 3.67 2.43
CA ILE A 273 -15.47 3.41 1.27
C ILE A 273 -16.90 3.10 1.75
N PHE A 274 -17.03 2.38 2.87
CA PHE A 274 -18.31 1.87 3.38
C PHE A 274 -18.79 2.64 4.62
N LEU A 275 -17.90 2.90 5.58
CA LEU A 275 -18.18 3.63 6.80
C LEU A 275 -17.88 5.13 6.58
N ASP A 276 -18.79 6.03 6.96
CA ASP A 276 -18.49 7.47 6.89
C ASP A 276 -17.60 7.89 8.06
N GLU A 277 -16.29 7.83 7.86
CA GLU A 277 -15.28 8.15 8.87
C GLU A 277 -14.71 9.56 8.70
N ARG A 278 -15.17 10.34 7.72
CA ARG A 278 -14.59 11.65 7.36
C ARG A 278 -14.50 12.63 8.53
N ASN A 279 -15.47 12.59 9.44
CA ASN A 279 -15.56 13.46 10.61
C ASN A 279 -15.24 12.75 11.95
N THR A 280 -14.38 11.72 11.92
CA THR A 280 -13.99 10.91 13.08
C THR A 280 -12.47 10.94 13.30
N GLU A 281 -11.99 10.32 14.38
CA GLU A 281 -10.54 10.14 14.62
C GLU A 281 -9.83 9.44 13.46
N MET A 282 -10.53 8.54 12.75
CA MET A 282 -9.99 7.90 11.55
C MET A 282 -9.93 8.87 10.37
N GLY A 283 -10.94 9.71 10.18
CA GLY A 283 -10.91 10.77 9.17
C GLY A 283 -9.75 11.75 9.38
N ALA A 284 -9.49 12.16 10.62
CA ALA A 284 -8.32 12.97 10.96
C ALA A 284 -7.01 12.26 10.62
N SER A 285 -6.90 10.98 10.99
CA SER A 285 -5.73 10.15 10.72
C SER A 285 -5.44 9.99 9.22
N ILE A 286 -6.48 9.67 8.42
CA ILE A 286 -6.39 9.56 6.96
C ILE A 286 -5.97 10.90 6.36
N ALA A 287 -6.58 12.00 6.80
CA ALA A 287 -6.30 13.34 6.32
C ALA A 287 -4.84 13.74 6.59
N ASP A 288 -4.34 13.56 7.80
CA ASP A 288 -2.97 13.90 8.17
C ASP A 288 -1.95 13.01 7.46
N PHE A 289 -2.22 11.70 7.34
CA PHE A 289 -1.32 10.79 6.65
C PHE A 289 -1.24 11.10 5.14
N ALA A 290 -2.37 11.35 4.49
CA ALA A 290 -2.39 11.75 3.08
C ALA A 290 -1.68 13.09 2.84
N TRP A 291 -1.89 14.08 3.72
CA TRP A 291 -1.18 15.35 3.63
C TRP A 291 0.33 15.19 3.80
N HIS A 292 0.75 14.29 4.70
CA HIS A 292 2.15 13.94 4.85
C HIS A 292 2.73 13.33 3.57
N GLN A 293 1.98 12.48 2.85
CA GLN A 293 2.42 11.95 1.55
C GLN A 293 2.60 13.08 0.52
N ILE A 294 1.62 13.97 0.39
CA ILE A 294 1.66 15.12 -0.54
C ILE A 294 2.89 16.01 -0.26
N ARG A 295 3.13 16.36 1.00
CA ARG A 295 4.29 17.16 1.42
C ARG A 295 5.61 16.43 1.21
N THR A 296 5.62 15.12 1.39
CA THR A 296 6.82 14.30 1.17
C THR A 296 7.21 14.30 -0.29
N ALA A 297 6.26 14.10 -1.21
CA ALA A 297 6.54 14.20 -2.63
C ALA A 297 7.14 15.57 -3.00
N LYS A 298 6.60 16.67 -2.47
CA LYS A 298 7.16 18.01 -2.71
C LYS A 298 8.55 18.19 -2.10
N THR A 299 8.76 17.69 -0.87
CA THR A 299 10.05 17.75 -0.16
C THR A 299 11.15 17.04 -0.94
N PHE A 300 10.83 15.89 -1.54
CA PHE A 300 11.76 15.12 -2.37
C PHE A 300 11.65 15.45 -3.88
N ASN A 301 10.89 16.48 -4.25
CA ASN A 301 10.64 16.89 -5.63
C ASN A 301 10.23 15.72 -6.55
N LEU A 302 9.37 14.85 -6.03
CA LEU A 302 8.84 13.70 -6.76
C LEU A 302 7.65 14.14 -7.61
N PRO A 303 7.51 13.60 -8.84
CA PRO A 303 6.48 14.02 -9.77
C PRO A 303 5.08 13.45 -9.45
N LEU A 304 5.01 12.51 -8.52
CA LEU A 304 3.79 11.81 -8.10
C LEU A 304 3.88 11.51 -6.61
N TRP A 305 2.72 11.27 -6.00
CA TRP A 305 2.59 10.73 -4.65
C TRP A 305 1.59 9.58 -4.64
N GLY A 306 1.55 8.87 -3.52
CA GLY A 306 0.55 7.84 -3.25
C GLY A 306 1.18 6.51 -2.88
N TRP A 307 1.69 6.40 -1.67
CA TRP A 307 2.31 5.17 -1.16
C TRP A 307 1.30 4.35 -0.36
N SER A 308 1.14 3.12 -0.81
CA SER A 308 0.25 2.11 -0.25
C SER A 308 0.67 0.76 -0.81
N ASN A 309 0.22 -0.33 -0.20
CA ASN A 309 0.49 -1.64 -0.75
C ASN A 309 -0.02 -1.71 -2.18
N CYS A 310 0.83 -2.23 -3.05
CA CYS A 310 0.58 -2.41 -4.46
C CYS A 310 1.62 -3.42 -4.97
N ASN A 311 1.55 -3.76 -6.24
CA ASN A 311 2.65 -4.44 -6.87
C ASN A 311 3.82 -3.48 -7.17
N VAL A 312 5.04 -3.87 -6.82
CA VAL A 312 6.28 -3.22 -7.28
C VAL A 312 6.64 -3.68 -8.71
N PRO A 313 6.77 -2.77 -9.70
CA PRO A 313 7.10 -3.14 -11.07
C PRO A 313 8.38 -4.00 -11.16
N GLY A 314 8.22 -5.24 -11.62
CA GLY A 314 9.31 -6.20 -11.77
C GLY A 314 9.80 -6.89 -10.48
N ALA A 315 9.20 -6.64 -9.32
CA ALA A 315 9.63 -7.23 -8.04
C ALA A 315 8.52 -7.92 -7.22
N GLY A 316 7.26 -7.87 -7.67
CA GLY A 316 6.14 -8.53 -6.98
C GLY A 316 5.42 -7.62 -5.98
N TYR A 317 4.47 -8.18 -5.23
CA TYR A 317 3.64 -7.41 -4.29
C TYR A 317 4.45 -6.90 -3.10
N THR A 318 4.09 -5.76 -2.54
CA THR A 318 4.72 -5.18 -1.35
C THR A 318 4.49 -6.05 -0.10
N GLU A 319 5.29 -7.11 0.04
CA GLU A 319 5.21 -8.07 1.15
C GLU A 319 5.51 -7.40 2.51
N GLY A 320 4.72 -7.74 3.53
CA GLY A 320 4.90 -7.24 4.89
C GLY A 320 4.71 -5.72 5.03
N GLY A 321 4.05 -5.09 4.06
CA GLY A 321 3.78 -3.67 4.07
C GLY A 321 4.98 -2.77 3.74
N PHE A 322 6.01 -3.33 3.10
CA PHE A 322 7.14 -2.60 2.55
C PHE A 322 6.69 -1.61 1.47
N LEU A 323 6.86 -0.31 1.69
CA LEU A 323 6.50 0.72 0.71
C LEU A 323 7.76 1.43 0.21
N PRO A 324 8.32 1.09 -0.94
CA PRO A 324 9.52 1.78 -1.41
C PRO A 324 9.20 3.21 -1.85
N LEU A 325 10.08 4.17 -1.56
CA LEU A 325 9.83 5.59 -1.86
C LEU A 325 9.60 5.84 -3.37
N ASN A 326 10.18 5.02 -4.24
CA ASN A 326 10.02 5.14 -5.70
C ASN A 326 8.75 4.52 -6.27
N VAL A 327 7.94 3.78 -5.51
CA VAL A 327 6.73 3.15 -6.05
C VAL A 327 5.51 3.84 -5.47
N VAL A 328 4.66 4.33 -6.37
CA VAL A 328 3.41 4.99 -6.03
C VAL A 328 2.26 4.37 -6.82
N THR A 329 1.05 4.47 -6.29
CA THR A 329 -0.14 3.83 -6.84
C THR A 329 -1.33 4.79 -6.90
N PRO A 330 -2.12 4.79 -7.99
CA PRO A 330 -3.20 5.76 -8.21
C PRO A 330 -4.39 5.56 -7.27
N HIS A 331 -4.63 4.35 -6.75
CA HIS A 331 -5.77 4.09 -5.85
C HIS A 331 -5.72 4.95 -4.58
N VAL A 332 -4.52 5.32 -4.13
CA VAL A 332 -4.34 6.26 -3.01
C VAL A 332 -5.01 7.60 -3.29
N SER A 333 -4.89 8.13 -4.51
CA SER A 333 -5.49 9.43 -4.87
C SER A 333 -7.01 9.37 -4.80
N ALA A 334 -7.61 8.26 -5.25
CA ALA A 334 -9.05 8.05 -5.16
C ALA A 334 -9.52 7.93 -3.71
N LEU A 335 -8.82 7.14 -2.88
CA LEU A 335 -9.17 6.90 -1.47
C LEU A 335 -9.25 8.18 -0.63
N VAL A 336 -8.51 9.24 -1.01
CA VAL A 336 -8.48 10.51 -0.26
C VAL A 336 -9.00 11.72 -1.03
N MET A 337 -9.67 11.49 -2.15
CA MET A 337 -10.23 12.55 -2.99
C MET A 337 -11.28 13.39 -2.26
N GLU A 338 -12.01 12.81 -1.31
CA GLU A 338 -12.96 13.55 -0.48
C GLU A 338 -12.30 14.45 0.58
N TYR A 339 -10.99 14.31 0.81
CA TYR A 339 -10.21 15.16 1.71
C TYR A 339 -9.43 16.23 0.93
N TYR A 340 -8.76 15.82 -0.14
CA TYR A 340 -7.87 16.67 -0.93
C TYR A 340 -8.17 16.56 -2.45
N PRO A 341 -9.37 16.95 -2.90
CA PRO A 341 -9.81 16.71 -4.28
C PRO A 341 -8.88 17.34 -5.31
N LYS A 342 -8.40 18.58 -5.10
CA LYS A 342 -7.53 19.26 -6.07
C LYS A 342 -6.20 18.53 -6.24
N HIS A 343 -5.56 18.15 -5.13
CA HIS A 343 -4.31 17.39 -5.17
C HIS A 343 -4.50 15.98 -5.71
N ALA A 344 -5.60 15.31 -5.38
CA ALA A 344 -5.92 13.96 -5.87
C ALA A 344 -6.16 13.95 -7.39
N ILE A 345 -6.99 14.86 -7.91
CA ILE A 345 -7.30 14.97 -9.33
C ILE A 345 -6.04 15.31 -10.14
N GLU A 346 -5.23 16.26 -9.66
CA GLU A 346 -3.98 16.62 -10.35
C GLU A 346 -2.98 15.46 -10.35
N ASN A 347 -2.90 14.67 -9.28
CA ASN A 347 -2.05 13.49 -9.24
C ASN A 347 -2.52 12.39 -10.20
N LEU A 348 -3.83 12.15 -10.31
CA LEU A 348 -4.39 11.22 -11.31
C LEU A 348 -4.09 11.67 -12.74
N LYS A 349 -4.23 12.97 -13.04
CA LYS A 349 -3.79 13.54 -14.33
C LYS A 349 -2.30 13.34 -14.55
N ALA A 350 -1.47 13.50 -13.51
CA ALA A 350 -0.03 13.28 -13.59
C ALA A 350 0.32 11.79 -13.84
N PHE A 351 -0.43 10.84 -13.28
CA PHE A 351 -0.33 9.42 -13.63
C PHE A 351 -0.73 9.17 -15.09
N GLU A 352 -1.81 9.79 -15.56
CA GLU A 352 -2.29 9.64 -16.93
C GLU A 352 -1.29 10.17 -17.96
N LEU A 353 -0.66 11.32 -17.68
CA LEU A 353 0.41 11.88 -18.52
C LEU A 353 1.61 10.93 -18.69
N ARG A 354 1.80 10.00 -17.73
CA ARG A 354 2.83 8.95 -17.76
C ARG A 354 2.35 7.67 -18.43
N GLY A 355 1.16 7.70 -19.01
CA GLY A 355 0.58 6.56 -19.72
C GLY A 355 0.14 5.44 -18.79
N MET A 356 -0.10 5.70 -17.50
CA MET A 356 -0.63 4.68 -16.57
C MET A 356 -2.07 4.25 -16.92
N ARG A 357 -2.76 5.08 -17.70
CA ARG A 357 -4.10 4.82 -18.24
C ARG A 357 -4.07 4.42 -19.73
N ASP A 358 -2.89 4.36 -20.33
CA ASP A 358 -2.75 3.84 -21.69
C ASP A 358 -3.16 2.38 -21.72
N LYS A 359 -3.89 2.01 -22.77
CA LYS A 359 -4.22 0.62 -23.09
C LYS A 359 -2.96 -0.23 -23.10
N PHE A 360 -3.08 -1.42 -22.51
CA PHE A 360 -1.99 -2.36 -22.42
C PHE A 360 -1.73 -3.05 -23.78
N VAL A 361 -2.79 -3.55 -24.42
CA VAL A 361 -2.79 -4.01 -25.82
C VAL A 361 -3.64 -3.06 -26.67
N LYS A 362 -3.22 -2.85 -27.93
CA LYS A 362 -3.83 -1.88 -28.86
C LYS A 362 -5.35 -2.04 -29.00
N ASP A 363 -5.82 -3.29 -29.01
CA ASP A 363 -7.21 -3.65 -29.29
C ASP A 363 -8.04 -3.89 -28.01
N GLU A 364 -7.45 -3.77 -26.82
CA GLU A 364 -8.18 -3.90 -25.55
C GLU A 364 -9.09 -2.69 -25.28
N LYS A 365 -10.13 -2.91 -24.47
CA LYS A 365 -10.85 -1.79 -23.87
C LYS A 365 -9.94 -1.05 -22.89
N PRO A 366 -10.12 0.27 -22.73
CA PRO A 366 -9.44 0.97 -21.66
C PRO A 366 -9.93 0.45 -20.31
N TRP A 367 -8.97 0.06 -19.46
CA TRP A 367 -9.22 -0.54 -18.14
C TRP A 367 -8.94 0.42 -16.99
N GLY A 368 -8.73 1.71 -17.25
CA GLY A 368 -8.40 2.69 -16.24
C GLY A 368 -6.90 2.64 -15.91
N PHE A 369 -6.55 2.89 -14.66
CA PHE A 369 -5.15 2.96 -14.26
C PHE A 369 -4.57 1.59 -13.94
N ARG A 370 -3.34 1.36 -14.40
CA ARG A 370 -2.51 0.25 -13.93
C ARG A 370 -2.15 0.42 -12.46
N ASP A 371 -1.76 -0.69 -11.84
CA ASP A 371 -1.61 -0.79 -10.38
C ASP A 371 -0.57 0.18 -9.79
N SER A 372 0.61 0.33 -10.40
CA SER A 372 1.64 1.19 -9.81
C SER A 372 2.65 1.74 -10.82
N TYR A 373 3.36 2.78 -10.39
CA TYR A 373 4.41 3.44 -11.15
C TYR A 373 5.70 3.54 -10.35
N ASP A 374 6.80 3.18 -10.98
CA ASP A 374 8.15 3.29 -10.46
C ASP A 374 8.85 4.54 -10.98
N LEU A 375 9.04 5.50 -10.07
CA LEU A 375 9.66 6.80 -10.28
C LEU A 375 11.13 6.72 -10.73
N ARG A 376 11.82 5.57 -10.60
CA ARG A 376 13.21 5.41 -11.07
C ARG A 376 13.34 5.61 -12.57
N CYS A 377 12.31 5.30 -13.37
CA CYS A 377 12.38 5.43 -14.82
C CYS A 377 12.53 6.91 -15.26
N GLU A 378 11.89 7.82 -14.53
CA GLU A 378 11.96 9.28 -14.73
C GLU A 378 13.35 9.80 -14.38
N ILE A 379 13.91 9.29 -13.27
CA ILE A 379 15.15 9.79 -12.67
C ILE A 379 16.38 9.17 -13.38
N MET A 380 16.26 7.98 -13.98
CA MET A 380 17.30 7.34 -14.78
C MET A 380 17.22 7.65 -16.29
N ALA A 381 16.17 8.33 -16.76
CA ALA A 381 16.12 8.80 -18.15
C ALA A 381 17.15 9.91 -18.40
N GLU A 382 17.39 10.76 -17.40
CA GLU A 382 18.33 11.89 -17.46
C GLU A 382 19.81 11.45 -17.52
N SER A 383 20.16 10.30 -16.94
CA SER A 383 21.53 9.73 -16.98
C SER A 383 21.83 8.92 -18.24
N ARG A 384 20.85 8.70 -19.14
CA ARG A 384 20.98 7.87 -20.34
C ARG A 384 21.29 8.63 -21.62
N HIS A 385 21.46 9.95 -21.57
CA HIS A 385 21.86 10.75 -22.74
C HIS A 385 23.31 10.56 -23.21
N THR A 386 24.09 9.66 -22.61
CA THR A 386 25.51 9.44 -22.95
C THR A 386 25.87 8.04 -23.45
N ALA A 387 24.94 7.07 -23.48
CA ALA A 387 25.28 5.68 -23.85
C ALA A 387 24.63 5.26 -25.18
N SER A 388 25.49 5.01 -26.17
CA SER A 388 25.19 4.71 -27.57
C SER A 388 24.19 3.56 -27.79
N ASP A 389 23.37 3.74 -28.81
CA ASP A 389 22.45 2.75 -29.40
C ASP A 389 23.16 1.46 -29.82
N SER A 390 22.61 0.30 -29.41
CA SER A 390 22.68 -1.00 -30.15
C SER A 390 22.21 -2.23 -29.35
N ILE A 391 21.66 -2.12 -28.13
CA ILE A 391 21.04 -3.26 -27.43
C ILE A 391 19.52 -3.07 -27.39
N PRO A 392 18.69 -4.08 -27.74
CA PRO A 392 17.24 -4.01 -27.55
C PRO A 392 16.93 -3.90 -26.05
N LYS A 393 16.79 -2.68 -25.56
CA LYS A 393 16.34 -2.39 -24.20
C LYS A 393 14.87 -2.83 -24.14
N ARG A 394 14.52 -3.86 -23.34
CA ARG A 394 13.21 -3.83 -22.67
C ARG A 394 13.24 -2.53 -21.87
N VAL A 395 12.64 -1.47 -22.41
CA VAL A 395 12.62 -0.18 -21.75
C VAL A 395 11.76 -0.36 -20.51
N PHE A 396 12.40 -0.45 -19.35
CA PHE A 396 11.71 -0.27 -18.08
C PHE A 396 11.10 1.13 -18.11
N ASP A 397 9.80 1.20 -18.38
CA ASP A 397 9.02 2.43 -18.52
C ASP A 397 8.34 2.82 -17.21
N GLY A 398 8.70 2.16 -16.11
CA GLY A 398 8.21 2.39 -14.76
C GLY A 398 6.80 1.88 -14.49
N ARG A 399 6.02 1.49 -15.50
CA ARG A 399 4.62 1.12 -15.31
C ARG A 399 4.52 -0.35 -14.93
N ASP A 400 3.80 -0.67 -13.85
CA ASP A 400 3.34 -2.06 -13.68
C ASP A 400 2.44 -2.44 -14.85
N ARG A 401 2.42 -3.72 -15.22
CA ARG A 401 1.62 -4.21 -16.34
C ARG A 401 0.22 -4.62 -15.90
N ARG A 402 -0.01 -4.81 -14.60
CA ARG A 402 -1.25 -5.34 -14.06
C ARG A 402 -2.29 -4.29 -13.75
N TYR A 403 -3.50 -4.82 -13.74
CA TYR A 403 -4.68 -4.27 -13.14
C TYR A 403 -5.12 -5.28 -12.07
N LEU A 404 -5.04 -4.90 -10.81
CA LEU A 404 -5.48 -5.74 -9.69
C LEU A 404 -6.95 -5.43 -9.40
N SER A 405 -7.78 -6.46 -9.25
CA SER A 405 -9.21 -6.27 -8.97
C SER A 405 -9.48 -5.51 -7.68
N LEU A 406 -8.64 -5.72 -6.66
CA LEU A 406 -8.64 -4.96 -5.42
C LEU A 406 -8.50 -3.45 -5.67
N ASP A 407 -7.42 -3.04 -6.33
CA ASP A 407 -7.07 -1.63 -6.52
C ASP A 407 -8.02 -0.93 -7.49
N GLN A 408 -8.49 -1.67 -8.49
CA GLN A 408 -9.50 -1.21 -9.44
C GLN A 408 -10.84 -0.97 -8.75
N ALA A 409 -11.29 -1.90 -7.91
CA ALA A 409 -12.53 -1.70 -7.16
C ALA A 409 -12.40 -0.57 -6.12
N MET A 410 -11.23 -0.38 -5.49
CA MET A 410 -10.99 0.79 -4.64
C MET A 410 -11.05 2.11 -5.42
N LEU A 411 -10.39 2.19 -6.59
CA LEU A 411 -10.49 3.34 -7.50
C LEU A 411 -11.96 3.63 -7.85
N PHE A 412 -12.69 2.62 -8.28
CA PHE A 412 -14.08 2.73 -8.71
C PHE A 412 -14.99 3.23 -7.59
N LEU A 413 -14.99 2.56 -6.44
CA LEU A 413 -15.90 2.86 -5.34
C LEU A 413 -15.59 4.20 -4.68
N SER A 414 -14.30 4.55 -4.52
CA SER A 414 -13.91 5.83 -3.92
C SER A 414 -14.21 7.03 -4.83
N ILE A 415 -13.93 6.92 -6.13
CA ILE A 415 -14.29 7.99 -7.08
C ILE A 415 -15.81 8.12 -7.17
N ALA A 416 -16.57 7.02 -7.15
CA ALA A 416 -18.02 7.06 -7.13
C ALA A 416 -18.56 7.71 -5.85
N ASN A 417 -17.97 7.44 -4.68
CA ASN A 417 -18.32 8.17 -3.46
C ASN A 417 -18.05 9.68 -3.58
N TYR A 418 -16.98 10.11 -4.24
CA TYR A 418 -16.74 11.54 -4.45
C TYR A 418 -17.76 12.14 -5.45
N VAL A 419 -17.88 11.54 -6.63
CA VAL A 419 -18.69 12.05 -7.74
C VAL A 419 -20.18 11.94 -7.46
N GLU A 420 -20.65 10.97 -6.68
CA GLU A 420 -22.08 10.75 -6.38
C GLU A 420 -22.43 10.94 -4.89
N ASP A 421 -21.71 11.83 -4.21
CA ASP A 421 -22.03 12.27 -2.84
C ASP A 421 -22.22 11.09 -1.86
N GLY A 422 -21.20 10.25 -1.75
CA GLY A 422 -21.14 9.10 -0.85
C GLY A 422 -22.08 7.96 -1.21
N ILE A 423 -22.33 7.71 -2.50
CA ILE A 423 -23.30 6.70 -2.97
C ILE A 423 -23.12 5.32 -2.32
N VAL A 424 -21.88 4.83 -2.20
CA VAL A 424 -21.60 3.52 -1.59
C VAL A 424 -21.99 3.52 -0.12
N ARG A 425 -21.60 4.58 0.61
CA ARG A 425 -21.92 4.73 2.03
C ARG A 425 -23.41 4.88 2.27
N LYS A 426 -24.13 5.61 1.41
CA LYS A 426 -25.58 5.79 1.49
C LYS A 426 -26.32 4.46 1.31
N ILE A 427 -25.92 3.65 0.32
CA ILE A 427 -26.48 2.31 0.11
C ILE A 427 -26.14 1.42 1.32
N TYR A 428 -24.87 1.33 1.71
CA TYR A 428 -24.42 0.51 2.83
C TYR A 428 -25.14 0.85 4.15
N ALA A 429 -25.22 2.13 4.51
CA ALA A 429 -25.89 2.61 5.72
C ALA A 429 -27.41 2.46 5.68
N SER A 430 -28.00 2.12 4.54
CA SER A 430 -29.44 1.85 4.46
C SER A 430 -29.82 0.46 4.99
N ASP A 431 -28.89 -0.50 5.02
CA ASP A 431 -29.10 -1.86 5.52
C ASP A 431 -29.40 -1.86 7.05
N PRO A 432 -30.44 -2.57 7.53
CA PRO A 432 -30.77 -2.64 8.96
C PRO A 432 -29.63 -3.13 9.86
N PHE A 433 -28.80 -4.07 9.39
CA PHE A 433 -27.63 -4.57 10.12
C PHE A 433 -26.61 -3.46 10.32
N VAL A 434 -26.36 -2.66 9.28
CA VAL A 434 -25.41 -1.54 9.33
C VAL A 434 -25.94 -0.42 10.20
N LYS A 435 -27.23 -0.06 10.10
CA LYS A 435 -27.89 0.93 10.99
C LYS A 435 -27.73 0.56 12.47
N LYS A 436 -27.95 -0.72 12.80
CA LYS A 436 -27.74 -1.23 14.16
C LYS A 436 -26.28 -1.06 14.60
N GLY A 437 -25.32 -1.43 13.74
CA GLY A 437 -23.89 -1.26 14.03
C GLY A 437 -23.48 0.20 14.29
N ILE A 438 -23.97 1.12 13.46
CA ILE A 438 -23.73 2.57 13.61
C ILE A 438 -24.28 3.06 14.95
N GLU A 439 -25.51 2.68 15.31
CA GLU A 439 -26.10 3.11 16.58
C GLU A 439 -25.34 2.54 17.79
N LEU A 440 -24.94 1.26 17.75
CA LEU A 440 -24.14 0.63 18.81
C LEU A 440 -22.77 1.30 19.00
N LEU A 441 -22.17 1.81 17.92
CA LEU A 441 -20.84 2.44 17.95
C LEU A 441 -20.86 3.95 18.13
N LYS A 442 -22.03 4.57 18.18
CA LYS A 442 -22.21 6.03 18.19
C LYS A 442 -21.43 6.74 19.30
N THR A 443 -21.34 6.13 20.48
CA THR A 443 -20.59 6.68 21.64
C THR A 443 -19.12 6.25 21.68
N HIS A 444 -18.72 5.28 20.86
CA HIS A 444 -17.36 4.73 20.81
C HIS A 444 -16.52 5.35 19.68
N ILE A 445 -17.16 5.79 18.60
CA ILE A 445 -16.49 6.50 17.51
C ILE A 445 -16.21 7.94 17.94
N ARG A 446 -14.93 8.25 18.13
CA ARG A 446 -14.49 9.59 18.51
C ARG A 446 -14.67 10.54 17.34
N ARG A 447 -15.40 11.63 17.57
CA ARG A 447 -15.59 12.71 16.59
C ARG A 447 -14.35 13.60 16.53
N ALA A 448 -14.09 14.14 15.34
CA ALA A 448 -13.03 15.11 15.13
C ALA A 448 -13.61 16.28 14.35
N GLU A 449 -13.80 17.40 15.04
CA GLU A 449 -14.44 18.60 14.51
C GLU A 449 -13.44 19.43 13.68
N GLY A 450 -13.94 20.11 12.65
CA GLY A 450 -13.13 21.04 11.85
C GLY A 450 -12.19 20.39 10.82
N ILE A 451 -12.20 19.06 10.66
CA ILE A 451 -11.39 18.35 9.66
C ILE A 451 -11.69 18.89 8.26
N GLU A 452 -12.96 19.05 7.90
CA GLU A 452 -13.36 19.50 6.56
C GLU A 452 -12.73 20.86 6.21
N SER A 453 -12.84 21.85 7.10
CA SER A 453 -12.24 23.18 6.94
C SER A 453 -10.71 23.11 6.88
N LEU A 454 -10.09 22.28 7.72
CA LEU A 454 -8.64 22.07 7.72
C LEU A 454 -8.16 21.46 6.40
N CYS A 455 -8.83 20.43 5.91
CA CYS A 455 -8.51 19.77 4.66
C CYS A 455 -8.71 20.71 3.48
N ALA A 456 -9.82 21.46 3.45
CA ALA A 456 -10.06 22.47 2.43
C ALA A 456 -8.98 23.56 2.43
N ALA A 457 -8.56 24.06 3.60
CA ALA A 457 -7.47 25.05 3.69
C ALA A 457 -6.15 24.48 3.16
N ARG A 458 -5.82 23.24 3.52
CA ARG A 458 -4.64 22.52 3.02
C ARG A 458 -4.72 22.27 1.51
N ASP A 459 -5.86 21.81 0.98
CA ASP A 459 -6.03 21.52 -0.45
C ASP A 459 -5.96 22.78 -1.33
N ASN A 460 -6.31 23.94 -0.77
CA ASN A 460 -6.10 25.25 -1.39
C ASN A 460 -4.68 25.82 -1.17
N SER A 461 -3.89 25.18 -0.32
CA SER A 461 -2.50 25.54 -0.05
C SER A 461 -1.55 24.71 -0.92
N GLU A 462 -0.28 25.09 -0.92
CA GLU A 462 0.79 24.50 -1.72
C GLU A 462 0.50 24.45 -3.24
N ALA A 463 1.54 24.27 -4.05
CA ALA A 463 1.35 24.15 -5.50
C ALA A 463 0.75 22.77 -5.86
N LEU A 464 -0.24 22.76 -6.76
CA LEU A 464 -0.87 21.53 -7.27
C LEU A 464 0.05 20.74 -8.21
N SER A 465 0.87 21.45 -8.99
CA SER A 465 1.78 20.83 -9.94
C SER A 465 3.06 20.33 -9.27
N PHE A 466 3.32 19.03 -9.39
CA PHE A 466 4.66 18.48 -9.19
C PHE A 466 5.47 18.80 -10.45
N LYS A 467 6.40 19.76 -10.38
CA LYS A 467 7.19 20.13 -11.55
C LYS A 467 8.04 18.93 -11.97
N TYR A 468 8.01 18.60 -13.28
CA TYR A 468 9.13 17.92 -13.91
C TYR A 468 10.31 18.88 -13.77
N SER A 469 11.31 18.53 -12.97
CA SER A 469 12.47 19.38 -12.86
C SER A 469 13.44 19.00 -13.97
N ASP A 470 13.48 19.78 -15.06
CA ASP A 470 14.61 19.76 -16.01
C ASP A 470 15.91 20.23 -15.35
N THR A 471 15.83 20.78 -14.13
CA THR A 471 16.99 20.83 -13.26
C THR A 471 17.29 19.39 -12.88
N GLU A 472 18.51 18.92 -13.18
CA GLU A 472 19.17 17.95 -12.31
C GLU A 472 18.66 18.21 -10.89
N VAL A 473 18.35 17.19 -10.09
CA VAL A 473 18.52 17.36 -8.65
C VAL A 473 19.92 17.91 -8.54
N ALA A 474 20.06 19.23 -8.37
CA ALA A 474 21.35 19.87 -8.46
C ALA A 474 22.12 19.16 -7.37
N LEU A 475 23.00 18.25 -7.81
CA LEU A 475 24.14 17.86 -7.04
C LEU A 475 24.90 19.16 -7.05
N ASP A 476 24.52 20.04 -6.13
CA ASP A 476 25.30 21.19 -5.81
C ASP A 476 26.71 20.61 -5.70
N THR A 477 27.59 21.03 -6.60
CA THR A 477 28.96 20.53 -6.68
C THR A 477 29.77 20.91 -5.43
N ALA A 478 29.09 21.38 -4.38
CA ALA A 478 29.51 21.27 -3.00
C ALA A 478 30.19 19.92 -2.77
N GLU A 479 31.36 19.98 -2.12
CA GLU A 479 32.17 18.82 -1.75
C GLU A 479 31.31 17.61 -1.38
N ILE A 480 31.73 16.42 -1.84
CA ILE A 480 31.15 15.16 -1.38
C ILE A 480 31.31 15.11 0.14
N LYS A 481 30.28 15.50 0.88
CA LYS A 481 30.22 15.33 2.32
C LYS A 481 30.00 13.85 2.58
N VAL A 482 31.09 13.14 2.84
CA VAL A 482 31.07 11.79 3.40
C VAL A 482 31.06 11.94 4.91
N SER A 483 29.96 11.54 5.52
CA SER A 483 29.81 11.54 6.98
C SER A 483 29.87 10.09 7.45
N TRP A 484 30.98 9.72 8.09
CA TRP A 484 31.16 8.40 8.68
C TRP A 484 30.44 8.33 10.02
N LEU A 485 29.29 7.66 10.09
CA LEU A 485 28.67 7.38 11.40
C LEU A 485 29.69 6.70 12.31
N TRP A 486 30.35 5.71 11.75
CA TRP A 486 31.34 4.92 12.45
C TRP A 486 32.13 4.05 11.46
N ASN A 487 33.44 3.95 11.69
CA ASN A 487 34.33 3.06 10.94
C ASN A 487 35.38 2.43 11.86
N TYR A 488 35.36 1.10 12.01
CA TYR A 488 36.30 0.38 12.89
C TYR A 488 37.76 0.43 12.39
N LYS A 489 37.98 0.47 11.07
CA LYS A 489 39.32 0.49 10.48
C LYS A 489 40.01 1.82 10.71
N THR A 490 39.28 2.92 10.53
CA THR A 490 39.85 4.28 10.58
C THR A 490 39.60 4.99 11.91
N LYS A 491 38.79 4.41 12.81
CA LYS A 491 38.31 5.02 14.05
C LYS A 491 37.72 6.42 13.83
N SER A 492 36.99 6.60 12.73
CA SER A 492 36.40 7.88 12.30
C SER A 492 34.90 7.96 12.59
N PHE A 493 34.40 9.16 12.92
CA PHE A 493 33.02 9.43 13.34
C PHE A 493 32.47 10.75 12.72
N ILE A 494 31.16 10.97 12.74
CA ILE A 494 30.49 12.12 12.07
C ILE A 494 30.81 13.46 12.74
N SER A 495 31.18 13.48 14.03
CA SER A 495 31.48 14.73 14.72
C SER A 495 32.85 14.73 15.39
N ALA A 496 33.37 15.95 15.61
CA ALA A 496 34.63 16.23 16.30
C ALA A 496 34.62 15.81 17.78
N ASP A 497 33.45 15.44 18.33
CA ASP A 497 33.35 14.79 19.63
C ASP A 497 33.59 13.29 19.47
N SER A 498 34.80 12.89 19.81
CA SER A 498 35.37 11.54 19.69
C SER A 498 34.73 10.46 20.56
N SER A 499 33.50 10.63 21.04
CA SER A 499 32.87 9.78 22.05
C SER A 499 31.69 8.95 21.53
N PHE A 500 31.77 8.39 20.33
CA PHE A 500 30.88 7.27 20.00
C PHE A 500 31.39 6.03 20.75
N ASP A 501 30.85 5.84 21.95
CA ASP A 501 31.09 4.63 22.72
C ASP A 501 30.27 3.48 22.14
N LEU A 502 30.93 2.33 21.91
CA LEU A 502 30.33 1.09 21.44
C LEU A 502 29.31 0.52 22.45
N ASN A 503 29.25 1.09 23.65
CA ASN A 503 28.21 0.85 24.66
C ASN A 503 26.82 1.43 24.30
N ASN A 504 26.67 2.16 23.18
CA ASN A 504 25.39 2.75 22.74
C ASN A 504 24.49 1.80 21.93
N VAL A 505 24.74 0.49 22.00
CA VAL A 505 23.91 -0.52 21.34
C VAL A 505 22.93 -1.11 22.35
N VAL A 506 21.64 -0.87 22.14
CA VAL A 506 20.57 -1.42 22.96
C VAL A 506 20.10 -2.74 22.35
N ILE A 507 20.29 -3.84 23.07
CA ILE A 507 19.87 -5.18 22.64
C ILE A 507 18.57 -5.55 23.34
N ARG A 508 17.53 -5.91 22.58
CA ARG A 508 16.23 -6.35 23.10
C ARG A 508 15.84 -7.68 22.45
N PRO A 509 16.22 -8.82 23.05
CA PRO A 509 15.74 -10.11 22.59
C PRO A 509 14.35 -10.39 23.15
N SER A 510 13.53 -11.13 22.40
CA SER A 510 12.19 -11.56 22.83
C SER A 510 11.93 -13.03 22.45
N GLY A 511 10.86 -13.61 23.00
CA GLY A 511 10.45 -14.99 22.68
C GLY A 511 11.47 -16.07 23.07
N GLY A 512 12.35 -15.79 24.04
CA GLY A 512 13.40 -16.73 24.47
C GLY A 512 14.68 -16.67 23.65
N ALA A 513 14.80 -15.73 22.71
CA ALA A 513 16.07 -15.45 22.04
C ALA A 513 17.11 -14.89 23.03
N PHE A 514 18.39 -15.07 22.69
CA PHE A 514 19.53 -14.45 23.36
C PHE A 514 20.34 -13.65 22.35
N ALA A 515 20.79 -12.47 22.76
CA ALA A 515 21.75 -11.69 22.00
C ALA A 515 22.65 -10.88 22.93
N SER A 516 23.91 -10.74 22.54
CA SER A 516 24.90 -9.90 23.20
C SER A 516 25.72 -9.14 22.17
N CYS A 517 26.19 -7.96 22.55
CA CYS A 517 26.96 -7.09 21.66
C CYS A 517 28.27 -6.73 22.33
N GLN A 518 29.39 -6.84 21.60
CA GLN A 518 30.71 -6.50 22.11
C GLN A 518 31.58 -5.83 21.05
N SER A 519 32.61 -5.13 21.53
CA SER A 519 33.65 -4.54 20.69
C SER A 519 34.68 -5.61 20.31
N GLY A 520 34.69 -6.03 19.05
CA GLY A 520 35.68 -6.97 18.52
C GLY A 520 36.99 -6.29 18.11
N ARG A 521 37.85 -7.01 17.39
CA ARG A 521 39.15 -6.47 16.91
C ARG A 521 38.99 -5.53 15.71
N ASP A 522 38.10 -5.87 14.79
CA ASP A 522 37.91 -5.18 13.50
C ASP A 522 36.43 -4.85 13.18
N ALA A 523 35.52 -5.09 14.12
CA ALA A 523 34.08 -4.90 13.97
C ALA A 523 33.36 -4.86 15.33
N LEU A 524 32.13 -4.34 15.35
CA LEU A 524 31.15 -4.63 16.40
C LEU A 524 30.59 -6.04 16.16
N GLU A 525 30.56 -6.84 17.21
CA GLU A 525 30.17 -8.25 17.15
C GLU A 525 28.88 -8.47 17.91
N LEU A 526 27.83 -8.85 17.20
CA LEU A 526 26.54 -9.24 17.74
C LEU A 526 26.43 -10.77 17.69
N GLU A 527 26.61 -11.41 18.84
CA GLU A 527 26.37 -12.85 19.01
C GLU A 527 24.91 -13.09 19.36
N PHE A 528 24.32 -14.16 18.82
CA PHE A 528 22.92 -14.48 19.07
C PHE A 528 22.60 -15.97 19.01
N SER A 529 21.50 -16.36 19.63
CA SER A 529 20.87 -17.68 19.49
C SER A 529 19.37 -17.63 19.70
N PHE A 530 18.62 -18.41 18.92
CA PHE A 530 17.19 -18.64 19.07
C PHE A 530 16.91 -19.94 19.85
N PRO A 531 15.77 -20.04 20.56
CA PRO A 531 15.34 -21.29 21.19
C PRO A 531 14.98 -22.35 20.13
N GLU A 532 14.90 -23.62 20.55
CA GLU A 532 14.59 -24.74 19.65
C GLU A 532 13.25 -24.58 18.92
N SER A 533 12.26 -23.93 19.57
CA SER A 533 10.96 -23.67 18.96
C SER A 533 11.07 -22.76 17.73
N GLY A 534 12.17 -22.00 17.61
CA GLY A 534 12.39 -20.99 16.58
C GLY A 534 11.58 -19.71 16.77
N ASP A 535 10.85 -19.60 17.87
CA ASP A 535 10.14 -18.38 18.25
C ASP A 535 11.14 -17.37 18.84
N GLY A 536 10.94 -16.09 18.53
CA GLY A 536 11.77 -15.03 19.07
C GLY A 536 12.28 -14.06 18.02
N GLU A 537 12.60 -12.86 18.50
CA GLU A 537 13.08 -11.75 17.70
C GLU A 537 14.25 -11.10 18.42
N ILE A 538 15.18 -10.54 17.65
CA ILE A 538 16.31 -9.79 18.18
C ILE A 538 16.29 -8.41 17.56
N ASP A 539 16.18 -7.39 18.40
CA ASP A 539 16.34 -5.99 18.02
C ASP A 539 17.68 -5.48 18.57
N ALA A 540 18.59 -5.13 17.67
CA ALA A 540 19.87 -4.48 17.99
C ALA A 540 19.84 -3.03 17.53
N GLU A 541 19.65 -2.10 18.46
CA GLU A 541 19.45 -0.69 18.17
C GLU A 541 20.73 0.12 18.44
N LEU A 542 21.33 0.64 17.37
CA LEU A 542 22.48 1.53 17.43
C LEU A 542 21.99 2.98 17.58
N LEU A 543 22.22 3.57 18.75
CA LEU A 543 21.85 4.97 19.01
C LEU A 543 22.86 5.93 18.38
N LEU A 544 22.38 6.90 17.61
CA LEU A 544 23.21 7.92 16.96
C LEU A 544 23.54 9.03 17.96
N PRO A 545 24.78 9.54 18.03
CA PRO A 545 25.14 10.58 19.00
C PRO A 545 24.42 11.91 18.69
N GLN A 546 24.18 12.18 17.41
CA GLN A 546 23.41 13.31 16.91
C GLN A 546 22.44 12.83 15.83
N ALA A 547 21.33 13.54 15.67
CA ALA A 547 20.35 13.20 14.67
C ALA A 547 20.90 13.42 13.24
N ILE A 548 20.53 12.55 12.32
CA ILE A 548 20.96 12.58 10.92
C ILE A 548 19.81 13.07 10.04
N ASP A 549 20.13 14.04 9.17
CA ASP A 549 19.20 14.53 8.17
C ASP A 549 19.32 13.75 6.86
N MET A 550 18.42 12.80 6.66
CA MET A 550 18.36 11.93 5.47
C MET A 550 17.93 12.65 4.19
N ARG A 551 17.52 13.93 4.26
CA ARG A 551 17.25 14.74 3.07
C ARG A 551 18.54 15.14 2.34
N ILE A 552 19.65 15.21 3.06
CA ILE A 552 20.95 15.66 2.54
C ILE A 552 21.76 14.46 2.02
N TYR A 553 21.57 13.28 2.61
CA TYR A 553 22.29 12.07 2.21
C TYR A 553 21.54 11.28 1.14
N LYS A 554 22.28 10.88 0.11
CA LYS A 554 21.75 10.06 -0.98
C LYS A 554 21.89 8.57 -0.68
N ASN A 555 23.02 8.15 -0.11
CA ASN A 555 23.23 6.74 0.22
C ASN A 555 23.51 6.53 1.70
N PHE A 556 22.90 5.48 2.23
CA PHE A 556 23.24 4.82 3.47
C PHE A 556 23.97 3.52 3.14
N VAL A 557 25.16 3.31 3.67
CA VAL A 557 25.95 2.09 3.42
C VAL A 557 26.37 1.49 4.74
N ILE A 558 26.16 0.18 4.87
CA ILE A 558 26.62 -0.63 5.99
C ILE A 558 27.53 -1.74 5.48
N GLU A 559 28.75 -1.83 6.01
CA GLU A 559 29.68 -2.92 5.74
C GLU A 559 29.52 -3.97 6.84
N LEU A 560 29.06 -5.17 6.48
CA LEU A 560 28.76 -6.22 7.44
C LEU A 560 29.12 -7.62 6.91
N SER A 561 29.26 -8.57 7.82
CA SER A 561 29.33 -10.01 7.54
C SER A 561 28.52 -10.78 8.58
N GLY A 562 28.05 -11.97 8.23
CA GLY A 562 27.27 -12.81 9.13
C GLY A 562 27.58 -14.28 8.90
N LYS A 563 27.79 -15.02 10.00
CA LYS A 563 28.12 -16.44 9.97
C LYS A 563 27.27 -17.23 10.97
N SER A 564 26.70 -18.35 10.53
CA SER A 564 26.11 -19.31 11.45
C SER A 564 27.19 -20.04 12.25
N SER A 565 26.91 -20.35 13.51
CA SER A 565 27.72 -21.27 14.31
C SER A 565 27.49 -22.73 13.91
N VAL A 566 26.45 -23.01 13.11
CA VAL A 566 26.15 -24.34 12.55
C VAL A 566 26.87 -24.47 11.20
N GLN A 567 27.58 -25.59 11.03
CA GLN A 567 28.31 -25.86 9.80
C GLN A 567 27.36 -25.92 8.60
N ASP A 568 27.77 -25.32 7.48
CA ASP A 568 27.03 -25.26 6.21
C ASP A 568 25.65 -24.54 6.26
N GLU A 569 25.32 -23.87 7.36
CA GLU A 569 24.11 -23.04 7.48
C GLU A 569 24.40 -21.58 7.06
N ALA A 570 23.68 -21.09 6.07
CA ALA A 570 23.77 -19.68 5.65
C ALA A 570 23.16 -18.75 6.71
N PHE A 571 23.69 -17.53 6.83
CA PHE A 571 23.11 -16.53 7.74
C PHE A 571 21.67 -16.16 7.35
N GLY A 572 21.39 -15.99 6.05
CA GLY A 572 20.08 -15.53 5.57
C GLY A 572 19.99 -14.02 5.50
N ASN A 573 18.80 -13.46 5.74
CA ASN A 573 18.50 -12.03 5.63
C ASN A 573 18.34 -11.38 7.02
N LEU A 574 18.39 -10.06 7.05
CA LEU A 574 18.05 -9.22 8.19
C LEU A 574 17.20 -8.02 7.75
N ARG A 575 16.75 -7.23 8.72
CA ARG A 575 16.10 -5.95 8.47
C ARG A 575 16.88 -4.85 9.13
N ILE A 576 16.96 -3.71 8.45
CA ILE A 576 17.54 -2.50 9.02
C ILE A 576 16.43 -1.46 9.06
N PHE A 577 16.21 -0.86 10.22
CA PHE A 577 15.26 0.21 10.40
C PHE A 577 16.02 1.50 10.69
N LEU A 578 15.65 2.57 10.01
CA LEU A 578 16.02 3.93 10.44
C LEU A 578 14.88 4.45 11.29
N ARG A 579 15.20 4.94 12.50
CA ARG A 579 14.21 5.50 13.42
C ARG A 579 14.47 6.96 13.70
N ASP A 580 13.41 7.74 13.69
CA ASP A 580 13.49 9.14 14.11
C ASP A 580 13.58 9.30 15.63
N GLU A 581 13.68 10.54 16.10
CA GLU A 581 13.74 10.88 17.52
C GLU A 581 12.48 10.47 18.31
N CYS A 582 11.37 10.20 17.63
CA CYS A 582 10.14 9.69 18.24
C CYS A 582 10.07 8.15 18.20
N GLY A 583 11.10 7.48 17.69
CA GLY A 583 11.15 6.02 17.54
C GLY A 583 10.33 5.49 16.36
N GLN A 584 9.85 6.37 15.47
CA GLN A 584 9.03 5.99 14.32
C GLN A 584 9.94 5.36 13.26
N SER A 585 9.58 4.15 12.82
CA SER A 585 10.47 3.29 12.04
C SER A 585 10.22 3.39 10.54
N GLN A 586 11.28 3.31 9.75
CA GLN A 586 11.24 3.05 8.31
C GLN A 586 12.08 1.81 8.02
N LEU A 587 11.49 0.82 7.34
CA LEU A 587 12.18 -0.42 6.98
C LEU A 587 13.22 -0.12 5.90
N MET A 588 14.30 -0.90 5.86
CA MET A 588 15.22 -1.04 4.73
C MET A 588 15.52 -2.53 4.68
N ILE A 589 15.03 -3.20 3.64
CA ILE A 589 15.12 -4.65 3.52
C ILE A 589 16.52 -5.06 3.04
N SER A 590 17.11 -6.06 3.72
CA SER A 590 18.45 -6.55 3.37
C SER A 590 18.44 -7.57 2.24
N GLN A 591 19.53 -7.52 1.48
CA GLN A 591 20.04 -8.61 0.68
C GLN A 591 20.55 -9.74 1.60
N PRO A 592 20.79 -10.96 1.09
CA PRO A 592 21.42 -12.03 1.85
C PRO A 592 22.76 -11.59 2.45
N VAL A 593 22.94 -11.84 3.74
CA VAL A 593 24.17 -11.53 4.46
C VAL A 593 25.24 -12.56 4.09
N ARG A 594 26.40 -12.09 3.63
CA ARG A 594 27.54 -12.93 3.26
C ARG A 594 28.39 -13.26 4.48
N ALA A 595 29.07 -14.41 4.43
CA ALA A 595 30.04 -14.82 5.45
C ALA A 595 31.28 -13.90 5.46
N GLU A 596 31.63 -13.33 4.30
CA GLU A 596 32.68 -12.32 4.17
C GLU A 596 32.08 -10.92 4.24
N PHE A 597 32.89 -9.93 4.63
CA PHE A 597 32.46 -8.55 4.67
C PHE A 597 32.05 -8.06 3.29
N SER A 598 30.85 -7.49 3.22
CA SER A 598 30.30 -6.88 2.03
C SER A 598 29.55 -5.62 2.39
N GLU A 599 29.50 -4.69 1.44
CA GLU A 599 28.74 -3.46 1.59
C GLU A 599 27.29 -3.68 1.14
N MET A 600 26.35 -3.31 1.99
CA MET A 600 24.95 -3.11 1.62
C MET A 600 24.72 -1.61 1.45
N LYS A 601 24.37 -1.20 0.23
CA LYS A 601 24.10 0.20 -0.14
C LYS A 601 22.60 0.39 -0.32
N PHE A 602 22.09 1.45 0.29
CA PHE A 602 20.71 1.91 0.22
C PHE A 602 20.70 3.36 -0.26
N GLY A 603 20.40 3.55 -1.53
CA GLY A 603 20.15 4.84 -2.15
C GLY A 603 18.79 5.41 -1.78
N PRO A 604 18.42 6.59 -2.32
CA PRO A 604 17.23 7.31 -1.89
C PRO A 604 15.93 6.52 -2.04
N PHE A 605 15.88 5.68 -3.08
CA PHE A 605 14.72 4.87 -3.48
C PHE A 605 14.70 3.48 -2.84
N GLU A 606 15.84 2.99 -2.38
CA GLU A 606 15.96 1.69 -1.70
C GLU A 606 15.63 1.81 -0.20
N ARG A 607 15.52 3.06 0.30
CA ARG A 607 14.93 3.35 1.60
C ARG A 607 13.43 3.10 1.51
N SER A 608 12.92 2.20 2.33
CA SER A 608 11.49 1.94 2.36
C SER A 608 10.81 3.02 3.17
N GLY A 609 9.84 3.68 2.54
CA GLY A 609 8.72 4.37 3.15
C GLY A 609 8.86 5.89 3.25
N ILE A 610 7.75 6.48 3.68
CA ILE A 610 7.58 7.92 3.86
C ILE A 610 8.07 8.23 5.28
N PHE A 611 9.29 8.74 5.39
CA PHE A 611 9.81 9.17 6.69
C PHE A 611 8.89 10.21 7.30
N ALA A 612 8.41 9.94 8.51
CA ALA A 612 7.72 10.96 9.29
C ALA A 612 8.65 12.16 9.54
N GLN A 613 9.84 11.92 10.12
CA GLN A 613 10.84 12.97 10.34
C GLN A 613 12.20 12.62 9.70
N PRO A 614 12.35 12.80 8.38
CA PRO A 614 13.58 12.44 7.66
C PRO A 614 14.79 13.25 8.12
N ASN A 615 14.57 14.41 8.73
CA ASN A 615 15.61 15.30 9.22
C ASN A 615 16.13 14.96 10.62
N LYS A 616 15.55 13.96 11.30
CA LYS A 616 15.82 13.68 12.70
C LYS A 616 16.00 12.19 13.01
N ILE A 617 16.71 11.46 12.13
CA ILE A 617 17.02 10.05 12.38
C ILE A 617 17.97 9.92 13.57
N LYS A 618 17.58 9.18 14.60
CA LYS A 618 18.30 9.06 15.88
C LYS A 618 18.77 7.63 16.18
N SER A 619 18.25 6.60 15.53
CA SER A 619 18.79 5.24 15.68
C SER A 619 18.71 4.41 14.41
N ILE A 620 19.58 3.40 14.36
CA ILE A 620 19.58 2.34 13.34
C ILE A 620 19.29 1.04 14.07
N MET A 621 18.16 0.41 13.81
CA MET A 621 17.80 -0.87 14.42
C MET A 621 18.02 -2.00 13.42
N ILE A 622 18.84 -2.98 13.80
CA ILE A 622 19.00 -4.22 13.06
C ILE A 622 18.11 -5.27 13.72
N LYS A 623 17.18 -5.81 12.96
CA LYS A 623 16.21 -6.79 13.44
C LYS A 623 16.28 -8.07 12.62
N PHE A 624 16.25 -9.22 13.29
CA PHE A 624 16.12 -10.51 12.61
C PHE A 624 15.48 -11.56 13.52
N TRP A 625 14.88 -12.55 12.88
CA TRP A 625 14.11 -13.64 13.47
C TRP A 625 14.22 -14.89 12.60
N LEU A 626 13.92 -16.07 13.16
CA LEU A 626 14.03 -17.34 12.44
C LEU A 626 12.76 -17.72 11.65
N LYS A 627 11.59 -17.41 12.21
CA LYS A 627 10.28 -17.70 11.62
C LYS A 627 9.72 -16.51 10.85
N PRO A 628 9.32 -16.66 9.57
CA PRO A 628 8.68 -15.58 8.82
C PRO A 628 7.56 -14.94 9.64
N TRP A 629 7.56 -13.62 9.72
CA TRP A 629 6.39 -12.90 10.21
C TRP A 629 5.47 -12.65 9.01
N TYR A 630 4.26 -13.22 9.06
CA TYR A 630 3.28 -13.21 7.98
C TYR A 630 3.84 -13.77 6.66
N PHE A 631 3.83 -12.99 5.57
CA PHE A 631 4.32 -13.40 4.24
C PHE A 631 5.79 -13.10 3.96
N THR A 632 6.55 -12.60 4.94
CA THR A 632 7.88 -12.04 4.64
C THR A 632 9.00 -13.08 4.63
N ALA A 633 9.65 -13.26 3.48
CA ALA A 633 10.82 -14.15 3.34
C ALA A 633 12.12 -13.60 3.98
N TYR A 634 12.11 -12.36 4.46
CA TYR A 634 13.27 -11.66 5.03
C TYR A 634 13.51 -12.04 6.49
N LYS A 635 14.02 -13.27 6.67
CA LYS A 635 14.36 -13.88 7.96
C LYS A 635 15.82 -14.33 7.98
N THR A 636 16.38 -14.49 9.18
CA THR A 636 17.64 -15.22 9.33
C THR A 636 17.37 -16.72 9.15
N ASN A 637 18.34 -17.43 8.60
CA ASN A 637 18.35 -18.88 8.58
C ASN A 637 19.25 -19.44 9.69
N ALA A 638 20.13 -18.62 10.27
CA ALA A 638 21.02 -19.03 11.33
C ALA A 638 20.26 -19.15 12.67
N LYS A 639 20.29 -20.34 13.28
CA LYS A 639 19.72 -20.54 14.63
C LYS A 639 20.59 -19.93 15.72
N LYS A 640 21.91 -19.94 15.51
CA LYS A 640 22.92 -19.34 16.37
C LYS A 640 24.03 -18.82 15.47
N GLY A 641 24.59 -17.67 15.77
CA GLY A 641 25.64 -17.10 14.93
C GLY A 641 26.20 -15.79 15.45
N ILE A 642 26.98 -15.16 14.59
CA ILE A 642 27.57 -13.85 14.82
C ILE A 642 27.33 -12.95 13.61
N LEU A 643 26.84 -11.75 13.85
CA LEU A 643 26.78 -10.66 12.90
C LEU A 643 27.90 -9.68 13.24
N LYS A 644 28.76 -9.35 12.28
CA LYS A 644 29.83 -8.38 12.43
C LYS A 644 29.54 -7.16 11.58
N ILE A 645 29.56 -5.98 12.20
CA ILE A 645 29.40 -4.71 11.50
C ILE A 645 30.72 -3.97 11.58
N ARG A 646 31.27 -3.56 10.44
CA ARG A 646 32.58 -2.89 10.40
C ARG A 646 32.45 -1.39 10.23
N SER A 647 31.49 -0.95 9.42
CA SER A 647 31.30 0.48 9.19
C SER A 647 29.86 0.82 8.80
N ILE A 648 29.47 2.03 9.16
CA ILE A 648 28.22 2.66 8.73
C ILE A 648 28.57 4.06 8.22
N ARG A 649 28.16 4.37 6.99
CA ARG A 649 28.45 5.66 6.36
C ARG A 649 27.25 6.22 5.62
N PHE A 650 27.15 7.54 5.65
CA PHE A 650 26.19 8.31 4.89
C PHE A 650 26.96 9.14 3.86
N SER A 651 26.51 9.12 2.61
CA SER A 651 27.16 9.87 1.53
C SER A 651 26.15 10.68 0.74
N SER A 652 26.55 11.89 0.37
CA SER A 652 25.81 12.80 -0.51
C SER A 652 25.98 12.48 -2.01
N GLY A 653 26.94 11.60 -2.37
CA GLY A 653 27.31 11.24 -3.75
C GLY A 653 27.38 9.74 -4.02
N VAL A 654 27.58 9.35 -5.30
CA VAL A 654 27.51 7.95 -5.78
C VAL A 654 28.81 7.15 -5.58
N SER A 655 29.94 7.81 -5.31
CA SER A 655 31.28 7.18 -5.29
C SER A 655 31.43 6.06 -4.28
#